data_AF-A0A4Q7LCM0-F1
#
_entry.id   AF-A0A4Q7LCM0-F1
#
_cell.length_a   1.000
_cell.length_b   1.000
_cell.length_c   1.000
_cell.angle_alpha   90.00
_cell.angle_beta   90.00
_cell.angle_gamma   90.00
#
_symmetry.space_group_name_H-M   'P 1'
#
loop_
_entity.id
_entity.type
_entity.pdbx_description
1 polymer ?
#
loop_
_entity_poly.entity_id
_entity_poly.type
_entity_poly.pdbx_seq_one_letter_code
_entity_poly.pdbx_strand_id
1 'polypeptide(L)'
;MSNSAYTIRVIKGGMTVSRLAVPPQAGGKGEAVTLPAQPGASYQLALTSSNQGPTKIRTRREGADLWISVDGTDPNQPDVVIRGYYDQPTPPTLLGLDAAGEVQTYRLADVSPLASLHGLTEGGPPPSDDGLYLGGKAAASLIDGLSDTALMWGGAAVGGLLIYQSVSGSGSDDTPPIDTIKAYADSPLATAPTVSTYEKAGVQGVTSSNLEAINSAVSTLKSSGIPDVDALRKVVTAYNKILAQADGIASADPAQEALVAADYATLGVKVHLLEKSELAIALLNDVVDVRTASFVDTIKELNDIVTAVDKVQETINGTSSTLTVADFGNLAVGAKEGSIAVTTANLPGVKSALLASKDAVGDARIDHVSEIQTIVTAYDKIIKFADGSATTSTGTLPTVQDYADVRADIGIAKGGVAGASATAADNALKLLGEVVGVKSATDVDSVDELVKIGAAIDHLMALAGMAAAPTSSPDLTIDDLKLLLGDKDMPSIDPAKLPKVWAAIAETVDNGSGVNTRTQIRNLVTDAVSGLSASEALEAIRVWTTTGGTPPSYKTYEAAGVAGVSSSNVDAINSAVQALEPVAVNSVDGINKVVQAYARILDKANGPLPDSTPDVDLTVNDYQAVGTALRSLETPRGLALLNDVIENRPQSAVDSVDAAGLNGIVASVERLIDTIDGGRLGLSLTVADYATLGMTDSAGNVVTASTANFNVAAIQSSLRAAPKTGDAAIDTIGELQAIVSGYEKILSYADGPSVTNQPAAGPQASDYVSVCADIGLAATGALGKDATLADNALRLLNESVGYRFAAGVDTVKEINDIAKAVDHVMALAALTNLDGYTRQLTGADLRLLGLSVSTDELGKKEQFEAFWTSVANTANTGYEVASLSQLQAFYNASLTI
;
A
#
# COMPACT_ATOMS: atom_id res chain seq x y z
N MET A 1 16.82 56.48 -42.45
CA MET A 1 17.25 55.07 -42.58
C MET A 1 18.37 55.04 -43.60
N SER A 2 19.57 54.63 -43.19
CA SER A 2 20.79 54.80 -44.00
C SER A 2 20.82 53.82 -45.17
N ASN A 3 21.21 54.30 -46.35
CA ASN A 3 21.33 53.51 -47.59
C ASN A 3 22.76 52.95 -47.77
N SER A 4 23.38 52.53 -46.65
CA SER A 4 24.80 52.20 -46.58
C SER A 4 25.09 50.85 -47.25
N ALA A 5 26.14 50.80 -48.07
CA ALA A 5 26.67 49.54 -48.61
C ALA A 5 27.77 49.00 -47.69
N TYR A 6 27.73 47.70 -47.41
CA TYR A 6 28.66 47.02 -46.50
C TYR A 6 29.48 45.97 -47.25
N THR A 7 30.55 45.50 -46.60
CA THR A 7 31.32 44.33 -46.99
C THR A 7 31.49 43.42 -45.78
N ILE A 8 31.43 42.11 -46.00
CA ILE A 8 31.86 41.11 -45.03
C ILE A 8 33.21 40.55 -45.45
N ARG A 9 34.19 40.62 -44.56
CA ARG A 9 35.54 40.08 -44.73
C ARG A 9 35.69 38.83 -43.88
N VAL A 10 36.28 37.78 -44.46
CA VAL A 10 36.66 36.56 -43.75
C VAL A 10 38.15 36.63 -43.46
N ILE A 11 38.52 36.54 -42.19
CA ILE A 11 39.89 36.71 -41.70
C ILE A 11 40.37 35.39 -41.12
N LYS A 12 41.52 34.88 -41.57
CA LYS A 12 42.12 33.64 -41.08
C LYS A 12 43.62 33.80 -40.91
N GLY A 13 44.15 33.47 -39.73
CA GLY A 13 45.56 33.71 -39.41
C GLY A 13 45.96 35.18 -39.64
N GLY A 14 45.04 36.10 -39.35
CA GLY A 14 45.21 37.53 -39.52
C GLY A 14 45.02 38.11 -40.93
N MET A 15 45.01 37.29 -41.98
CA MET A 15 44.84 37.77 -43.35
C MET A 15 43.37 37.76 -43.79
N THR A 16 42.94 38.77 -44.56
CA THR A 16 41.63 38.73 -45.25
C THR A 16 41.69 37.72 -46.40
N VAL A 17 41.04 36.57 -46.23
CA VAL A 17 41.02 35.49 -47.23
C VAL A 17 39.83 35.58 -48.18
N SER A 18 38.78 36.33 -47.82
CA SER A 18 37.64 36.59 -48.69
C SER A 18 36.96 37.92 -48.35
N ARG A 19 36.40 38.60 -49.35
CA ARG A 19 35.63 39.84 -49.20
C ARG A 19 34.41 39.79 -50.10
N LEU A 20 33.22 39.85 -49.49
CA LEU A 20 31.95 39.89 -50.21
C LEU A 20 31.25 41.23 -49.97
N ALA A 21 30.67 41.80 -51.03
CA ALA A 21 29.83 42.98 -50.94
C ALA A 21 28.43 42.59 -50.44
N VAL A 22 27.93 43.34 -49.47
CA VAL A 22 26.58 43.21 -48.91
C VAL A 22 25.75 44.39 -49.43
N PRO A 23 24.80 44.14 -50.36
CA PRO A 23 23.94 45.19 -50.90
C PRO A 23 23.13 45.89 -49.80
N PRO A 24 22.79 47.19 -49.96
CA PRO A 24 21.89 47.87 -49.03
C PRO A 24 20.52 47.17 -48.99
N GLN A 25 20.08 46.80 -47.78
CA GLN A 25 18.81 46.12 -47.50
C GLN A 25 18.69 44.76 -48.23
N ALA A 26 19.77 43.97 -48.25
CA ALA A 26 19.81 42.66 -48.90
C ALA A 26 18.73 41.72 -48.34
N GLY A 27 18.52 41.72 -47.02
CA GLY A 27 17.51 40.88 -46.38
C GLY A 27 16.08 41.26 -46.76
N GLY A 28 15.78 42.56 -46.80
CA GLY A 28 14.47 43.10 -47.21
C GLY A 28 14.10 42.83 -48.67
N LYS A 29 15.07 42.44 -49.50
CA LYS A 29 14.89 42.08 -50.92
C LYS A 29 14.99 40.58 -51.17
N GLY A 30 15.25 39.76 -50.14
CA GLY A 30 15.50 38.32 -50.27
C GLY A 30 16.85 37.97 -50.91
N GLU A 31 17.81 38.91 -50.91
CA GLU A 31 19.13 38.78 -51.54
C GLU A 31 20.26 38.63 -50.50
N ALA A 32 19.97 37.97 -49.36
CA ALA A 32 20.91 37.82 -48.25
C ALA A 32 22.25 37.19 -48.69
N VAL A 33 23.36 37.84 -48.32
CA VAL A 33 24.69 37.33 -48.64
C VAL A 33 24.99 36.12 -47.77
N THR A 34 25.15 34.96 -48.40
CA THR A 34 25.35 33.70 -47.69
C THR A 34 26.77 33.17 -47.88
N LEU A 35 27.41 32.74 -46.79
CA LEU A 35 28.76 32.17 -46.82
C LEU A 35 28.92 31.05 -45.77
N PRO A 36 29.77 30.05 -46.01
CA PRO A 36 30.03 28.99 -45.03
C PRO A 36 30.95 29.46 -43.89
N ALA A 37 30.72 28.95 -42.69
CA ALA A 37 31.61 29.08 -41.56
C ALA A 37 32.95 28.36 -41.84
N GLN A 38 34.07 28.97 -41.44
CA GLN A 38 35.40 28.39 -41.58
C GLN A 38 36.06 28.20 -40.21
N PRO A 39 36.69 27.02 -39.94
CA PRO A 39 37.40 26.79 -38.69
C PRO A 39 38.52 27.80 -38.46
N GLY A 40 38.53 28.42 -37.28
CA GLY A 40 39.54 29.41 -36.86
C GLY A 40 39.47 30.75 -37.59
N ALA A 41 38.37 31.04 -38.32
CA ALA A 41 38.18 32.33 -38.97
C ALA A 41 37.48 33.34 -38.05
N SER A 42 37.66 34.63 -38.34
CA SER A 42 36.85 35.75 -37.81
C SER A 42 36.18 36.48 -38.95
N TYR A 43 34.99 37.05 -38.69
CA TYR A 43 34.19 37.74 -39.69
C TYR A 43 34.11 39.22 -39.35
N GLN A 44 34.52 40.08 -40.27
CA GLN A 44 34.48 41.53 -40.07
C GLN A 44 33.45 42.18 -40.98
N LEU A 45 32.52 42.94 -40.39
CA LEU A 45 31.59 43.80 -41.11
C LEU A 45 32.18 45.21 -41.24
N ALA A 46 32.16 45.77 -42.44
CA ALA A 46 32.74 47.07 -42.73
C ALA A 46 31.95 47.84 -43.80
N LEU A 47 31.68 49.12 -43.57
CA LEU A 47 31.15 50.06 -44.55
C LEU A 47 32.11 50.19 -45.74
N THR A 48 31.59 50.15 -46.96
CA THR A 48 32.42 50.26 -48.16
C THR A 48 33.10 51.62 -48.28
N SER A 49 32.51 52.68 -47.70
CA SER A 49 33.01 54.06 -47.80
C SER A 49 34.06 54.43 -46.76
N SER A 50 34.02 53.85 -45.56
CA SER A 50 34.88 54.25 -44.42
C SER A 50 35.61 53.10 -43.74
N ASN A 51 35.35 51.86 -44.14
CA ASN A 51 35.82 50.64 -43.49
C ASN A 51 35.36 50.45 -42.03
N GLN A 52 34.55 51.37 -41.50
CA GLN A 52 33.98 51.29 -40.16
C GLN A 52 32.89 50.23 -40.10
N GLY A 53 32.81 49.47 -39.01
CA GLY A 53 31.73 48.52 -38.80
C GLY A 53 30.39 49.23 -38.54
N PRO A 54 29.25 48.61 -38.91
CA PRO A 54 27.95 49.09 -38.45
C PRO A 54 27.97 49.30 -36.93
N THR A 55 27.46 50.42 -36.45
CA THR A 55 27.50 50.73 -35.00
C THR A 55 26.55 49.86 -34.20
N LYS A 56 25.50 49.34 -34.87
CA LYS A 56 24.48 48.44 -34.32
C LYS A 56 24.11 47.37 -35.34
N ILE A 57 24.02 46.13 -34.89
CA ILE A 57 23.52 44.98 -35.67
C ILE A 57 22.46 44.23 -34.87
N ARG A 58 21.67 43.40 -35.53
CA ARG A 58 20.82 42.40 -34.88
C ARG A 58 21.17 41.02 -35.40
N THR A 59 21.13 40.03 -34.52
CA THR A 59 21.50 38.65 -34.84
C THR A 59 20.46 37.65 -34.37
N ARG A 60 20.33 36.54 -35.08
CA ARG A 60 19.48 35.41 -34.70
C ARG A 60 20.18 34.10 -35.03
N ARG A 61 19.98 33.08 -34.21
CA ARG A 61 20.38 31.70 -34.53
C ARG A 61 19.21 30.98 -35.18
N GLU A 62 19.47 30.38 -36.34
CA GLU A 62 18.52 29.52 -37.04
C GLU A 62 19.22 28.18 -37.34
N GLY A 63 18.93 27.15 -36.55
CA GLY A 63 19.67 25.89 -36.56
C GLY A 63 21.17 26.08 -36.26
N ALA A 64 22.02 25.64 -37.18
CA ALA A 64 23.48 25.81 -37.11
C ALA A 64 23.98 27.17 -37.62
N ASP A 65 23.10 27.99 -38.20
CA ASP A 65 23.46 29.21 -38.93
C ASP A 65 23.30 30.47 -38.06
N LEU A 66 24.17 31.46 -38.32
CA LEU A 66 24.06 32.79 -37.74
C LEU A 66 23.49 33.76 -38.78
N TRP A 67 22.34 34.34 -38.46
CA TRP A 67 21.67 35.36 -39.25
C TRP A 67 22.01 36.75 -38.73
N ILE A 68 22.39 37.67 -39.61
CA ILE A 68 22.84 39.01 -39.25
C ILE A 68 22.07 40.04 -40.09
N SER A 69 21.48 41.01 -39.39
CA SER A 69 20.85 42.20 -39.95
C SER A 69 21.71 43.42 -39.58
N VAL A 70 22.11 44.21 -40.58
CA VAL A 70 22.93 45.41 -40.36
C VAL A 70 22.03 46.63 -40.09
N ASP A 71 22.55 47.64 -39.40
CA ASP A 71 21.81 48.85 -39.00
C ASP A 71 20.58 48.61 -38.10
N GLY A 72 20.47 47.43 -37.48
CA GLY A 72 19.38 47.08 -36.57
C GLY A 72 18.03 46.86 -37.25
N THR A 73 18.02 46.42 -38.52
CA THR A 73 16.82 46.02 -39.29
C THR A 73 16.14 44.75 -38.72
N ASP A 74 15.14 44.19 -39.40
CA ASP A 74 14.42 42.99 -38.94
C ASP A 74 15.35 41.75 -38.98
N PRO A 75 15.66 41.09 -37.84
CA PRO A 75 16.52 39.91 -37.83
C PRO A 75 15.92 38.69 -38.53
N ASN A 76 14.63 38.70 -38.87
CA ASN A 76 14.00 37.65 -39.68
C ASN A 76 14.26 37.83 -41.19
N GLN A 77 14.83 38.96 -41.59
CA GLN A 77 15.22 39.27 -42.96
C GLN A 77 16.72 39.62 -42.96
N PRO A 78 17.61 38.61 -42.86
CA PRO A 78 19.04 38.84 -42.66
C PRO A 78 19.69 39.44 -43.91
N ASP A 79 20.59 40.38 -43.72
CA ASP A 79 21.46 40.88 -44.80
C ASP A 79 22.64 39.93 -45.06
N VAL A 80 23.05 39.18 -44.02
CA VAL A 80 24.14 38.19 -44.09
C VAL A 80 23.76 36.91 -43.33
N VAL A 81 24.07 35.76 -43.91
CA VAL A 81 23.92 34.44 -43.28
C VAL A 81 25.26 33.69 -43.29
N ILE A 82 25.76 33.32 -42.11
CA ILE A 82 26.95 32.48 -41.95
C ILE A 82 26.50 31.06 -41.63
N ARG A 83 26.65 30.14 -42.59
CA ARG A 83 26.16 28.76 -42.47
C ARG A 83 27.07 27.88 -41.63
N GLY A 84 26.53 27.06 -40.73
CA GLY A 84 27.30 26.16 -39.87
C GLY A 84 28.19 26.89 -38.86
N TYR A 85 27.79 28.10 -38.46
CA TYR A 85 28.52 28.94 -37.51
C TYR A 85 28.61 28.30 -36.12
N TYR A 86 27.52 27.68 -35.66
CA TYR A 86 27.42 27.05 -34.34
C TYR A 86 27.97 25.62 -34.30
N ASP A 87 28.20 25.00 -35.46
CA ASP A 87 28.81 23.67 -35.56
C ASP A 87 30.34 23.72 -35.44
N GLN A 88 30.93 24.91 -35.40
CA GLN A 88 32.37 25.06 -35.22
C GLN A 88 32.75 24.78 -33.75
N PRO A 89 33.84 24.00 -33.48
CA PRO A 89 34.29 23.69 -32.12
C PRO A 89 34.51 24.93 -31.24
N THR A 90 34.93 26.02 -31.89
CA THR A 90 34.95 27.38 -31.33
C THR A 90 34.25 28.32 -32.33
N PRO A 91 33.04 28.82 -32.01
CA PRO A 91 32.32 29.69 -32.93
C PRO A 91 33.15 30.92 -33.34
N PRO A 92 33.18 31.28 -34.64
CA PRO A 92 33.95 32.40 -35.18
C PRO A 92 33.59 33.76 -34.54
N THR A 93 34.55 34.66 -34.28
CA THR A 93 34.20 35.98 -33.70
C THR A 93 33.71 36.96 -34.78
N LEU A 94 32.70 37.78 -34.45
CA LEU A 94 32.20 38.86 -35.30
C LEU A 94 32.81 40.22 -34.90
N LEU A 95 33.37 40.93 -35.87
CA LEU A 95 34.22 42.11 -35.69
C LEU A 95 33.74 43.32 -36.50
N GLY A 96 34.09 44.53 -36.07
CA GLY A 96 33.93 45.78 -36.81
C GLY A 96 34.97 46.83 -36.38
N LEU A 97 35.24 47.83 -37.22
CA LEU A 97 36.10 48.96 -36.83
C LEU A 97 35.27 50.10 -36.24
N ASP A 98 35.69 50.68 -35.13
CA ASP A 98 35.05 51.87 -34.59
C ASP A 98 35.42 53.16 -35.34
N ALA A 99 34.90 54.30 -34.87
CA ALA A 99 35.17 55.60 -35.48
C ALA A 99 36.65 56.02 -35.43
N ALA A 100 37.46 55.43 -34.54
CA ALA A 100 38.89 55.66 -34.42
C ALA A 100 39.72 54.67 -35.28
N GLY A 101 39.07 53.70 -35.94
CA GLY A 101 39.73 52.68 -36.76
C GLY A 101 40.22 51.47 -35.96
N GLU A 102 39.83 51.33 -34.70
CA GLU A 102 40.22 50.22 -33.82
C GLU A 102 39.27 49.03 -33.99
N VAL A 103 39.80 47.81 -33.88
CA VAL A 103 39.03 46.57 -34.02
C VAL A 103 38.24 46.30 -32.75
N GLN A 104 36.91 46.23 -32.89
CA GLN A 104 35.97 45.95 -31.81
C GLN A 104 35.15 44.69 -32.12
N THR A 105 34.66 44.06 -31.07
CA THR A 105 33.64 43.01 -31.09
C THR A 105 32.25 43.62 -30.86
N TYR A 106 31.22 42.95 -31.39
CA TYR A 106 29.82 43.30 -31.15
C TYR A 106 29.34 42.71 -29.82
N ARG A 107 28.68 43.52 -29.00
CA ARG A 107 28.19 43.14 -27.65
C ARG A 107 26.82 43.74 -27.33
N LEU A 108 26.10 43.18 -26.37
CA LEU A 108 24.89 43.80 -25.83
C LEU A 108 25.24 45.05 -25.01
N ALA A 109 24.46 46.12 -25.17
CA ALA A 109 24.56 47.27 -24.27
C ALA A 109 24.10 46.83 -22.87
N ASP A 110 24.89 47.13 -21.85
CA ASP A 110 24.61 46.94 -20.41
C ASP A 110 24.87 45.56 -19.75
N VAL A 111 25.72 44.70 -20.33
CA VAL A 111 26.29 43.55 -19.59
C VAL A 111 27.82 43.49 -19.72
N SER A 112 28.53 43.35 -18.59
CA SER A 112 29.97 43.02 -18.54
C SER A 112 30.20 41.70 -17.78
N PRO A 113 31.10 40.79 -18.23
CA PRO A 113 31.69 40.64 -19.56
C PRO A 113 31.12 39.42 -20.34
N LEU A 114 31.05 39.59 -21.66
CA LEU A 114 30.92 38.55 -22.70
C LEU A 114 29.71 37.60 -22.59
N ALA A 115 28.50 38.12 -22.82
CA ALA A 115 27.49 37.30 -23.48
C ALA A 115 27.98 37.03 -24.91
N SER A 116 28.71 35.93 -25.10
CA SER A 116 29.20 35.53 -26.41
C SER A 116 28.00 35.19 -27.30
N LEU A 117 28.10 35.51 -28.60
CA LEU A 117 27.14 35.06 -29.62
C LEU A 117 26.90 33.54 -29.61
N HIS A 118 27.74 32.79 -28.90
CA HIS A 118 27.78 31.34 -28.75
C HIS A 118 26.63 30.81 -27.87
N GLY A 119 25.97 31.68 -27.08
CA GLY A 119 24.90 31.30 -26.14
C GLY A 119 23.46 31.48 -26.65
N LEU A 120 23.25 31.78 -27.94
CA LEU A 120 21.90 31.92 -28.48
C LEU A 120 21.18 30.55 -28.54
N THR A 121 20.02 30.45 -27.88
CA THR A 121 19.13 29.28 -27.93
C THR A 121 18.44 29.20 -29.30
N GLU A 122 18.35 28.00 -29.87
CA GLU A 122 17.71 27.76 -31.17
C GLU A 122 16.25 28.24 -31.18
N GLY A 123 15.89 29.08 -32.15
CA GLY A 123 14.53 29.66 -32.27
C GLY A 123 14.15 30.68 -31.19
N GLY A 124 15.08 31.07 -30.30
CA GLY A 124 14.84 32.10 -29.28
C GLY A 124 14.65 33.50 -29.87
N PRO A 125 13.96 34.42 -29.16
CA PRO A 125 13.85 35.81 -29.60
C PRO A 125 15.25 36.44 -29.72
N PRO A 126 15.47 37.39 -30.65
CA PRO A 126 16.77 38.06 -30.79
C PRO A 126 17.21 38.66 -29.45
N PRO A 127 18.52 38.66 -29.15
CA PRO A 127 19.04 39.14 -27.87
C PRO A 127 18.75 40.65 -27.74
N SER A 128 17.68 40.98 -27.03
CA SER A 128 17.08 42.31 -26.82
C SER A 128 16.54 43.01 -28.08
N ASP A 129 15.46 43.79 -27.93
CA ASP A 129 14.98 44.71 -28.98
C ASP A 129 16.04 45.77 -29.35
N ASP A 130 17.05 45.99 -28.50
CA ASP A 130 18.08 47.01 -28.66
C ASP A 130 19.31 46.57 -29.47
N GLY A 131 19.42 45.31 -29.91
CA GLY A 131 20.51 44.83 -30.79
C GLY A 131 21.92 44.84 -30.16
N LEU A 132 22.92 44.38 -30.92
CA LEU A 132 24.33 44.38 -30.51
C LEU A 132 25.03 45.65 -30.98
N TYR A 133 25.79 46.28 -30.09
CA TYR A 133 26.57 47.49 -30.32
C TYR A 133 28.05 47.17 -30.50
N LEU A 134 28.70 47.91 -31.39
CA LEU A 134 30.15 47.82 -31.60
C LEU A 134 30.89 48.54 -30.47
N GLY A 135 31.70 47.83 -29.68
CA GLY A 135 32.48 48.49 -28.62
C GLY A 135 33.20 47.63 -27.58
N GLY A 136 33.25 46.30 -27.72
CA GLY A 136 34.12 45.46 -26.88
C GLY A 136 35.53 45.37 -27.49
N LYS A 137 36.57 45.84 -26.81
CA LYS A 137 37.96 45.72 -27.31
C LYS A 137 38.27 44.28 -27.69
N ALA A 138 38.63 44.04 -28.95
CA ALA A 138 39.03 42.71 -29.40
C ALA A 138 40.35 42.29 -28.73
N ALA A 139 40.52 40.99 -28.45
CA ALA A 139 41.78 40.44 -27.94
C ALA A 139 42.88 40.60 -29.00
N ALA A 140 44.12 40.87 -28.58
CA ALA A 140 45.26 41.11 -29.48
C ALA A 140 45.52 39.95 -30.49
N SER A 141 45.19 38.72 -30.12
CA SER A 141 45.30 37.53 -30.99
C SER A 141 44.33 37.53 -32.18
N LEU A 142 43.28 38.35 -32.15
CA LEU A 142 42.31 38.53 -33.23
C LEU A 142 42.69 39.68 -34.19
N ILE A 143 43.74 40.45 -33.87
CA ILE A 143 44.04 41.77 -34.46
C ILE A 143 45.19 41.72 -35.50
N ASP A 144 46.03 40.68 -35.48
CA ASP A 144 47.15 40.60 -36.42
C ASP A 144 46.64 40.60 -37.87
N GLY A 145 47.19 41.43 -38.75
CA GLY A 145 46.87 41.48 -40.20
C GLY A 145 45.69 42.35 -40.68
N LEU A 146 45.12 43.24 -39.85
CA LEU A 146 44.10 44.23 -40.27
C LEU A 146 44.64 45.60 -40.75
N SER A 147 45.94 45.74 -41.00
CA SER A 147 46.50 46.96 -41.61
C SER A 147 46.25 46.99 -43.12
N ASP A 148 45.16 47.62 -43.56
CA ASP A 148 44.97 48.00 -44.96
C ASP A 148 45.88 49.19 -45.31
N THR A 149 47.15 48.93 -45.62
CA THR A 149 48.00 49.82 -46.44
C THR A 149 48.34 49.20 -47.79
N ALA A 150 47.42 48.46 -48.39
CA ALA A 150 47.61 47.86 -49.71
C ALA A 150 46.36 47.99 -50.58
N LEU A 151 46.16 49.17 -51.18
CA LEU A 151 45.67 49.39 -52.56
C LEU A 151 45.39 50.89 -52.79
N MET A 152 46.46 51.68 -52.88
CA MET A 152 46.46 52.90 -53.68
C MET A 152 47.79 52.92 -54.45
N TRP A 153 47.67 53.07 -55.77
CA TRP A 153 48.73 53.31 -56.78
C TRP A 153 49.47 52.10 -57.35
N GLY A 154 48.91 51.55 -58.43
CA GLY A 154 49.72 51.06 -59.54
C GLY A 154 49.98 52.23 -60.52
N GLY A 155 51.24 52.55 -60.78
CA GLY A 155 51.62 53.41 -61.90
C GLY A 155 52.93 54.20 -61.74
N ALA A 156 53.94 53.76 -62.48
CA ALA A 156 55.13 54.48 -62.94
C ALA A 156 56.36 54.58 -62.01
N ALA A 157 57.42 53.92 -62.48
CA ALA A 157 58.80 53.99 -62.03
C ALA A 157 59.46 55.34 -62.35
N VAL A 158 60.31 55.85 -61.45
CA VAL A 158 61.60 56.51 -61.76
C VAL A 158 62.52 56.35 -60.55
N GLY A 159 63.76 55.90 -60.76
CA GLY A 159 64.77 55.75 -59.72
C GLY A 159 65.29 57.08 -59.16
N GLY A 160 65.97 57.02 -58.01
CA GLY A 160 66.57 58.20 -57.39
C GLY A 160 67.18 57.94 -56.01
N LEU A 161 68.43 57.47 -56.06
CA LEU A 161 69.51 57.43 -55.07
C LEU A 161 69.59 58.63 -54.06
N LEU A 162 70.30 58.37 -52.94
CA LEU A 162 71.06 59.28 -52.02
C LEU A 162 70.29 59.75 -50.74
N ILE A 163 70.75 59.63 -49.47
CA ILE A 163 72.11 59.63 -48.84
C ILE A 163 72.09 59.00 -47.42
N TYR A 164 73.16 58.24 -47.08
CA TYR A 164 73.87 57.96 -45.80
C TYR A 164 73.12 58.02 -44.43
N GLN A 165 73.36 57.14 -43.46
CA GLN A 165 74.66 56.58 -43.04
C GLN A 165 74.56 55.10 -42.65
N SER A 166 75.48 54.33 -43.22
CA SER A 166 76.09 53.18 -42.56
C SER A 166 76.88 53.63 -41.33
N VAL A 167 76.51 53.15 -40.14
CA VAL A 167 77.53 52.74 -39.17
C VAL A 167 77.63 51.24 -39.26
N SER A 168 78.66 50.80 -39.97
CA SER A 168 79.34 49.54 -39.69
C SER A 168 79.95 49.59 -38.29
N GLY A 169 79.34 48.93 -37.33
CA GLY A 169 80.03 48.18 -36.28
C GLY A 169 79.63 46.72 -36.51
N SER A 170 80.49 45.77 -36.88
CA SER A 170 81.71 45.39 -36.16
C SER A 170 81.47 45.36 -34.65
N GLY A 171 80.60 44.46 -34.21
CA GLY A 171 80.47 44.05 -32.82
C GLY A 171 79.87 42.65 -32.82
N SER A 172 80.74 41.65 -32.68
CA SER A 172 80.46 40.32 -32.11
C SER A 172 78.99 40.03 -31.77
N ASP A 173 78.39 39.13 -32.54
CA ASP A 173 77.18 38.36 -32.20
C ASP A 173 77.47 37.38 -31.03
N ASP A 174 78.27 37.82 -30.05
CA ASP A 174 78.56 37.17 -28.78
C ASP A 174 77.64 37.75 -27.71
N THR A 175 76.32 37.81 -27.96
CA THR A 175 75.43 37.61 -26.82
C THR A 175 75.43 36.11 -26.59
N PRO A 176 75.97 35.61 -25.46
CA PRO A 176 75.86 34.19 -25.13
C PRO A 176 74.43 33.72 -25.39
N PRO A 177 74.21 32.61 -26.12
CA PRO A 177 72.86 32.17 -26.45
C PRO A 177 71.90 32.02 -25.25
N ILE A 178 72.46 31.78 -24.05
CA ILE A 178 71.73 31.80 -22.77
C ILE A 178 71.19 33.18 -22.37
N ASP A 179 71.87 34.27 -22.71
CA ASP A 179 71.44 35.64 -22.39
C ASP A 179 70.23 36.04 -23.24
N THR A 180 70.12 35.57 -24.48
CA THR A 180 68.92 35.71 -25.31
C THR A 180 67.72 34.99 -24.68
N ILE A 181 67.94 33.79 -24.12
CA ILE A 181 66.90 33.01 -23.43
C ILE A 181 66.46 33.72 -22.13
N LYS A 182 67.41 34.27 -21.36
CA LYS A 182 67.11 35.08 -20.16
C LYS A 182 66.36 36.37 -20.50
N ALA A 183 66.73 37.06 -21.59
CA ALA A 183 66.03 38.26 -22.05
C ALA A 183 64.58 37.95 -22.44
N TYR A 184 64.33 36.81 -23.07
CA TYR A 184 62.98 36.30 -23.32
C TYR A 184 62.23 35.98 -22.02
N ALA A 185 62.89 35.31 -21.07
CA ALA A 185 62.29 34.97 -19.78
C ALA A 185 61.73 36.22 -19.05
N ASP A 186 62.47 37.33 -19.11
CA ASP A 186 62.12 38.57 -18.41
C ASP A 186 61.17 39.49 -19.18
N SER A 187 61.04 39.34 -20.50
CA SER A 187 60.25 40.24 -21.34
C SER A 187 59.41 39.51 -22.40
N PRO A 188 58.06 39.64 -22.37
CA PRO A 188 57.18 39.03 -23.37
C PRO A 188 57.29 39.70 -24.76
N LEU A 189 58.01 40.82 -24.87
CA LEU A 189 58.28 41.51 -26.14
C LEU A 189 59.60 41.09 -26.79
N ALA A 190 60.41 40.29 -26.09
CA ALA A 190 61.63 39.76 -26.67
C ALA A 190 61.31 38.59 -27.62
N THR A 191 62.13 38.46 -28.67
CA THR A 191 61.98 37.39 -29.65
C THR A 191 62.06 36.02 -28.97
N ALA A 192 61.06 35.16 -29.20
CA ALA A 192 61.01 33.84 -28.61
C ALA A 192 62.22 32.98 -29.03
N PRO A 193 62.86 32.25 -28.09
CA PRO A 193 63.92 31.31 -28.39
C PRO A 193 63.45 30.24 -29.38
N THR A 194 64.34 29.87 -30.30
CA THR A 194 64.14 28.80 -31.27
C THR A 194 64.89 27.55 -30.85
N VAL A 195 64.65 26.40 -31.49
CA VAL A 195 65.45 25.17 -31.29
C VAL A 195 66.95 25.47 -31.43
N SER A 196 67.33 26.25 -32.45
CA SER A 196 68.74 26.64 -32.67
C SER A 196 69.31 27.51 -31.54
N THR A 197 68.48 28.33 -30.89
CA THR A 197 68.90 29.14 -29.74
C THR A 197 69.29 28.25 -28.56
N TYR A 198 68.50 27.21 -28.27
CA TYR A 198 68.79 26.24 -27.19
C TYR A 198 70.02 25.36 -27.49
N GLU A 199 70.15 24.87 -28.74
CA GLU A 199 71.31 24.08 -29.17
C GLU A 199 72.61 24.87 -29.00
N LYS A 200 72.63 26.14 -29.42
CA LYS A 200 73.78 27.03 -29.27
C LYS A 200 74.07 27.37 -27.79
N ALA A 201 73.05 27.36 -26.93
CA ALA A 201 73.21 27.50 -25.48
C ALA A 201 73.76 26.22 -24.81
N GLY A 202 73.97 25.14 -25.56
CA GLY A 202 74.44 23.85 -25.04
C GLY A 202 73.35 23.03 -24.36
N VAL A 203 72.08 23.29 -24.68
CA VAL A 203 70.92 22.57 -24.17
C VAL A 203 70.39 21.64 -25.25
N GLN A 204 70.31 20.34 -24.94
CA GLN A 204 69.79 19.32 -25.86
C GLN A 204 68.38 18.89 -25.43
N GLY A 205 67.65 18.23 -26.33
CA GLY A 205 66.30 17.73 -26.06
C GLY A 205 65.19 18.75 -26.31
N VAL A 206 65.50 19.94 -26.85
CA VAL A 206 64.49 20.86 -27.39
C VAL A 206 64.27 20.53 -28.87
N THR A 207 63.03 20.31 -29.25
CA THR A 207 62.58 19.99 -30.61
C THR A 207 61.46 20.95 -31.00
N SER A 208 61.00 20.89 -32.25
CA SER A 208 59.82 21.68 -32.65
C SER A 208 58.54 21.29 -31.91
N SER A 209 58.44 20.07 -31.38
CA SER A 209 57.23 19.58 -30.70
C SER A 209 57.12 20.01 -29.24
N ASN A 210 58.23 20.32 -28.57
CA ASN A 210 58.23 20.77 -27.18
C ASN A 210 58.69 22.24 -27.01
N LEU A 211 59.04 22.92 -28.10
CA LEU A 211 59.60 24.28 -28.05
C LEU A 211 58.69 25.26 -27.30
N GLU A 212 57.39 25.21 -27.57
CA GLU A 212 56.42 26.10 -26.93
C GLU A 212 56.31 25.83 -25.43
N ALA A 213 56.29 24.55 -25.02
CA ALA A 213 56.32 24.14 -23.63
C ALA A 213 57.57 24.62 -22.90
N ILE A 214 58.76 24.40 -23.48
CA ILE A 214 60.01 24.88 -22.90
C ILE A 214 60.02 26.42 -22.79
N ASN A 215 59.56 27.14 -23.83
CA ASN A 215 59.46 28.59 -23.79
C ASN A 215 58.46 29.06 -22.72
N SER A 216 57.36 28.34 -22.52
CA SER A 216 56.38 28.60 -21.44
C SER A 216 57.02 28.48 -20.06
N ALA A 217 57.83 27.44 -19.83
CA ALA A 217 58.58 27.26 -18.58
C ALA A 217 59.62 28.37 -18.36
N VAL A 218 60.41 28.68 -19.38
CA VAL A 218 61.41 29.76 -19.33
C VAL A 218 60.77 31.11 -18.99
N SER A 219 59.65 31.44 -19.66
CA SER A 219 58.90 32.66 -19.39
C SER A 219 58.31 32.70 -17.97
N THR A 220 57.90 31.56 -17.43
CA THR A 220 57.36 31.48 -16.06
C THR A 220 58.45 31.67 -15.01
N LEU A 221 59.59 30.99 -15.18
CA LEU A 221 60.70 30.98 -14.22
C LEU A 221 61.47 32.30 -14.13
N LYS A 222 61.39 33.14 -15.18
CA LYS A 222 62.19 34.36 -15.33
C LYS A 222 63.69 34.07 -15.33
N SER A 223 64.52 35.07 -15.61
CA SER A 223 65.98 34.88 -15.61
C SER A 223 66.52 34.39 -14.26
N SER A 224 65.83 34.68 -13.16
CA SER A 224 66.15 34.21 -11.80
C SER A 224 66.03 32.69 -11.63
N GLY A 225 65.12 32.03 -12.34
CA GLY A 225 64.94 30.57 -12.27
C GLY A 225 65.84 29.79 -13.22
N ILE A 226 66.56 30.47 -14.13
CA ILE A 226 67.52 29.88 -15.09
C ILE A 226 68.87 30.63 -15.05
N PRO A 227 69.56 30.64 -13.88
CA PRO A 227 70.79 31.43 -13.70
C PRO A 227 71.95 30.98 -14.60
N ASP A 228 71.98 29.72 -15.01
CA ASP A 228 73.01 29.13 -15.86
C ASP A 228 72.45 28.02 -16.77
N VAL A 229 73.32 27.49 -17.63
CA VAL A 229 72.95 26.45 -18.62
C VAL A 229 72.53 25.15 -17.92
N ASP A 230 73.08 24.84 -16.74
CA ASP A 230 72.74 23.61 -16.02
C ASP A 230 71.34 23.68 -15.42
N ALA A 231 70.94 24.83 -14.88
CA ALA A 231 69.56 25.08 -14.47
C ALA A 231 68.60 24.95 -15.66
N LEU A 232 68.95 25.54 -16.82
CA LEU A 232 68.14 25.44 -18.03
C LEU A 232 68.03 24.00 -18.56
N ARG A 233 69.11 23.20 -18.47
CA ARG A 233 69.06 21.76 -18.81
C ARG A 233 68.09 21.01 -17.91
N LYS A 234 68.08 21.28 -16.60
CA LYS A 234 67.13 20.66 -15.66
C LYS A 234 65.68 20.99 -16.01
N VAL A 235 65.38 22.23 -16.39
CA VAL A 235 64.05 22.65 -16.87
C VAL A 235 63.63 21.84 -18.10
N VAL A 236 64.51 21.72 -19.10
CA VAL A 236 64.22 20.94 -20.32
C VAL A 236 64.04 19.46 -20.02
N THR A 237 64.89 18.87 -19.15
CA THR A 237 64.76 17.48 -18.72
C THR A 237 63.44 17.23 -18.00
N ALA A 238 63.07 18.07 -17.03
CA ALA A 238 61.84 17.92 -16.26
C ALA A 238 60.59 18.04 -17.14
N TYR A 239 60.54 19.02 -18.05
CA TYR A 239 59.38 19.18 -18.93
C TYR A 239 59.28 18.01 -19.93
N ASN A 240 60.38 17.59 -20.54
CA ASN A 240 60.35 16.45 -21.45
C ASN A 240 59.87 15.17 -20.77
N LYS A 241 60.16 14.98 -19.48
CA LYS A 241 59.63 13.88 -18.67
C LYS A 241 58.10 13.98 -18.53
N ILE A 242 57.56 15.16 -18.24
CA ILE A 242 56.11 15.41 -18.17
C ILE A 242 55.42 15.17 -19.52
N LEU A 243 55.99 15.69 -20.62
CA LEU A 243 55.43 15.51 -21.97
C LEU A 243 55.47 14.05 -22.43
N ALA A 244 56.48 13.30 -22.00
CA ALA A 244 56.59 11.87 -22.30
C ALA A 244 55.58 11.02 -21.52
N GLN A 245 55.19 11.46 -20.32
CA GLN A 245 54.09 10.86 -19.56
C GLN A 245 52.73 11.23 -20.16
N ALA A 246 52.55 12.43 -20.70
CA ALA A 246 51.29 12.90 -21.28
C ALA A 246 51.01 12.33 -22.69
N ASP A 247 50.98 11.00 -22.78
CA ASP A 247 50.72 10.26 -24.02
C ASP A 247 49.22 9.99 -24.27
N GLY A 248 48.36 10.27 -23.29
CA GLY A 248 46.92 10.08 -23.36
C GLY A 248 46.48 8.62 -23.15
N ILE A 249 47.37 7.75 -22.68
CA ILE A 249 47.14 6.33 -22.47
C ILE A 249 47.31 6.02 -20.98
N ALA A 250 46.22 5.59 -20.34
CA ALA A 250 46.28 5.09 -18.97
C ALA A 250 47.21 3.86 -18.89
N SER A 251 48.35 4.01 -18.23
CA SER A 251 49.36 2.99 -18.02
C SER A 251 49.19 2.37 -16.63
N ALA A 252 48.98 1.05 -16.54
CA ALA A 252 48.82 0.35 -15.25
C ALA A 252 50.12 0.21 -14.43
N ASP A 253 51.26 0.64 -15.00
CA ASP A 253 52.60 0.59 -14.40
C ASP A 253 53.45 1.71 -15.02
N PRO A 254 53.93 2.71 -14.26
CA PRO A 254 54.79 3.76 -14.80
C PRO A 254 56.17 3.17 -15.12
N ALA A 255 56.31 2.61 -16.32
CA ALA A 255 57.59 2.10 -16.83
C ALA A 255 58.59 3.23 -17.22
N GLN A 256 58.27 4.49 -16.93
CA GLN A 256 59.17 5.64 -16.98
C GLN A 256 59.49 6.07 -15.55
N GLU A 257 60.68 6.64 -15.28
CA GLU A 257 60.99 7.18 -13.95
C GLU A 257 59.79 7.98 -13.43
N ALA A 258 59.15 7.56 -12.33
CA ALA A 258 57.93 8.20 -11.87
C ALA A 258 58.17 9.71 -11.70
N LEU A 259 57.24 10.52 -12.21
CA LEU A 259 57.26 11.96 -11.98
C LEU A 259 57.19 12.21 -10.47
N VAL A 260 58.09 13.06 -9.96
CA VAL A 260 58.10 13.45 -8.55
C VAL A 260 57.77 14.93 -8.41
N ALA A 261 57.38 15.37 -7.21
CA ALA A 261 57.06 16.78 -6.96
C ALA A 261 58.18 17.74 -7.39
N ALA A 262 59.45 17.32 -7.31
CA ALA A 262 60.59 18.10 -7.76
C ALA A 262 60.63 18.35 -9.28
N ASP A 263 60.09 17.45 -10.10
CA ASP A 263 60.01 17.63 -11.56
C ASP A 263 59.10 18.82 -11.88
N TYR A 264 57.94 18.91 -11.23
CA TYR A 264 57.01 20.03 -11.38
C TYR A 264 57.56 21.33 -10.77
N ALA A 265 58.15 21.26 -9.58
CA ALA A 265 58.72 22.43 -8.90
C ALA A 265 59.84 23.09 -9.73
N THR A 266 60.64 22.29 -10.44
CA THR A 266 61.71 22.78 -11.35
C THR A 266 61.16 23.67 -12.47
N LEU A 267 59.90 23.48 -12.87
CA LEU A 267 59.24 24.27 -13.93
C LEU A 267 58.53 25.53 -13.41
N GLY A 268 58.54 25.77 -12.09
CA GLY A 268 57.79 26.86 -11.47
C GLY A 268 56.31 26.56 -11.27
N VAL A 269 55.90 25.28 -11.34
CA VAL A 269 54.56 24.84 -10.96
C VAL A 269 54.41 24.96 -9.44
N LYS A 270 53.23 25.39 -8.97
CA LYS A 270 52.95 25.60 -7.55
C LYS A 270 52.59 24.27 -6.88
N VAL A 271 53.57 23.65 -6.22
CA VAL A 271 53.46 22.27 -5.68
C VAL A 271 52.92 22.18 -4.23
N HIS A 272 51.90 22.97 -3.86
CA HIS A 272 51.51 23.24 -2.46
C HIS A 272 51.34 21.99 -1.57
N LEU A 273 50.48 21.04 -1.97
CA LEU A 273 50.27 19.78 -1.23
C LEU A 273 51.05 18.59 -1.81
N LEU A 274 51.53 18.69 -3.05
CA LEU A 274 52.25 17.61 -3.74
C LEU A 274 53.51 17.15 -3.00
N GLU A 275 54.23 18.07 -2.34
CA GLU A 275 55.42 17.71 -1.54
C GLU A 275 55.07 17.00 -0.22
N LYS A 276 53.80 17.02 0.19
CA LYS A 276 53.33 16.59 1.51
C LYS A 276 52.40 15.38 1.46
N SER A 277 51.98 14.96 0.27
CA SER A 277 51.00 13.89 0.07
C SER A 277 51.38 13.01 -1.11
N GLU A 278 51.69 11.74 -0.82
CA GLU A 278 51.95 10.71 -1.83
C GLU A 278 50.73 10.47 -2.73
N LEU A 279 49.51 10.63 -2.18
CA LEU A 279 48.27 10.50 -2.94
C LEU A 279 48.06 11.67 -3.91
N ALA A 280 48.48 12.88 -3.51
CA ALA A 280 48.38 14.06 -4.37
C ALA A 280 49.29 13.94 -5.60
N ILE A 281 50.55 13.50 -5.40
CA ILE A 281 51.47 13.31 -6.52
C ILE A 281 51.07 12.12 -7.39
N ALA A 282 50.56 11.04 -6.82
CA ALA A 282 50.03 9.90 -7.58
C ALA A 282 48.85 10.32 -8.46
N LEU A 283 47.86 11.03 -7.89
CA LEU A 283 46.72 11.55 -8.66
C LEU A 283 47.16 12.52 -9.76
N LEU A 284 48.12 13.41 -9.48
CA LEU A 284 48.66 14.30 -10.50
C LEU A 284 49.30 13.53 -11.65
N ASN A 285 50.11 12.52 -11.35
CA ASN A 285 50.78 11.72 -12.36
C ASN A 285 49.77 10.95 -13.21
N ASP A 286 48.73 10.37 -12.61
CA ASP A 286 47.65 9.71 -13.34
C ASP A 286 46.87 10.69 -14.23
N VAL A 287 46.59 11.91 -13.75
CA VAL A 287 45.95 12.96 -14.57
C VAL A 287 46.82 13.35 -15.77
N VAL A 288 48.14 13.44 -15.59
CA VAL A 288 49.07 13.74 -16.68
C VAL A 288 49.10 12.58 -17.69
N ASP A 289 49.15 11.34 -17.21
CA ASP A 289 49.18 10.12 -18.03
C ASP A 289 47.96 10.01 -18.97
N VAL A 290 46.75 10.23 -18.42
CA VAL A 290 45.51 10.15 -19.20
C VAL A 290 45.27 11.36 -20.13
N ARG A 291 46.18 12.35 -20.14
CA ARG A 291 46.09 13.55 -20.97
C ARG A 291 47.08 13.51 -22.12
N THR A 292 46.72 14.13 -23.24
CA THR A 292 47.66 14.38 -24.33
C THR A 292 48.55 15.58 -24.03
N ALA A 293 49.75 15.61 -24.60
CA ALA A 293 50.73 16.70 -24.47
C ALA A 293 50.14 18.13 -24.63
N SER A 294 49.13 18.30 -25.48
CA SER A 294 48.44 19.59 -25.70
C SER A 294 47.64 20.13 -24.51
N PHE A 295 47.47 19.36 -23.43
CA PHE A 295 46.82 19.80 -22.19
C PHE A 295 47.83 20.04 -21.06
N VAL A 296 49.11 19.89 -21.35
CA VAL A 296 50.21 20.10 -20.40
C VAL A 296 51.36 20.90 -21.03
N ASP A 297 51.15 21.51 -22.20
CA ASP A 297 52.18 22.23 -22.97
C ASP A 297 52.37 23.69 -22.49
N THR A 298 51.66 24.11 -21.44
CA THR A 298 51.95 25.34 -20.72
C THR A 298 52.04 25.15 -19.20
N ILE A 299 52.84 26.00 -18.54
CA ILE A 299 52.89 26.02 -17.05
C ILE A 299 51.56 26.45 -16.45
N LYS A 300 50.74 27.20 -17.19
CA LYS A 300 49.40 27.56 -16.74
C LYS A 300 48.51 26.32 -16.61
N GLU A 301 48.49 25.45 -17.60
CA GLU A 301 47.68 24.22 -17.55
C GLU A 301 48.16 23.28 -16.45
N LEU A 302 49.48 23.11 -16.29
CA LEU A 302 50.03 22.34 -15.18
C LEU A 302 49.59 22.90 -13.82
N ASN A 303 49.59 24.23 -13.64
CA ASN A 303 49.09 24.85 -12.42
C ASN A 303 47.59 24.67 -12.22
N ASP A 304 46.79 24.70 -13.29
CA ASP A 304 45.34 24.49 -13.23
C ASP A 304 45.01 23.03 -12.83
N ILE A 305 45.79 22.05 -13.32
CA ILE A 305 45.70 20.64 -12.90
C ILE A 305 46.11 20.47 -11.44
N VAL A 306 47.28 20.99 -11.05
CA VAL A 306 47.76 20.88 -9.66
C VAL A 306 46.80 21.55 -8.68
N THR A 307 46.23 22.70 -9.04
CA THR A 307 45.21 23.36 -8.21
C THR A 307 43.97 22.49 -8.04
N ALA A 308 43.55 21.77 -9.07
CA ALA A 308 42.42 20.84 -8.97
C ALA A 308 42.74 19.63 -8.08
N VAL A 309 43.94 19.06 -8.19
CA VAL A 309 44.43 17.97 -7.33
C VAL A 309 44.48 18.43 -5.87
N ASP A 310 45.04 19.61 -5.60
CA ASP A 310 45.09 20.19 -4.26
C ASP A 310 43.69 20.33 -3.67
N LYS A 311 42.73 20.88 -4.43
CA LYS A 311 41.33 21.03 -3.97
C LYS A 311 40.65 19.69 -3.66
N VAL A 312 40.91 18.64 -4.44
CA VAL A 312 40.39 17.28 -4.17
C VAL A 312 40.95 16.77 -2.83
N GLN A 313 42.25 16.87 -2.63
CA GLN A 313 42.90 16.41 -1.40
C GLN A 313 42.48 17.25 -0.18
N GLU A 314 42.28 18.56 -0.35
CA GLU A 314 41.70 19.42 0.68
C GLU A 314 40.28 19.00 1.07
N THR A 315 39.45 18.64 0.07
CA THR A 315 38.08 18.16 0.30
C THR A 315 38.09 16.84 1.07
N ILE A 316 38.91 15.88 0.65
CA ILE A 316 39.11 14.59 1.36
C ILE A 316 39.56 14.84 2.81
N ASN A 317 40.43 15.82 3.03
CA ASN A 317 40.93 16.12 4.36
C ASN A 317 39.92 16.83 5.27
N GLY A 318 38.76 17.25 4.75
CA GLY A 318 37.76 18.03 5.48
C GLY A 318 38.11 19.50 5.63
N THR A 319 39.04 20.01 4.81
CA THR A 319 39.38 21.43 4.74
C THR A 319 38.50 22.11 3.68
N SER A 320 37.98 23.30 3.98
CA SER A 320 37.02 23.98 3.09
C SER A 320 37.69 24.53 1.83
N SER A 321 37.69 23.75 0.76
CA SER A 321 38.07 24.18 -0.59
C SER A 321 36.83 24.27 -1.50
N THR A 322 36.80 25.26 -2.40
CA THR A 322 35.73 25.37 -3.41
C THR A 322 36.07 24.54 -4.63
N LEU A 323 35.75 23.24 -4.58
CA LEU A 323 35.69 22.36 -5.75
C LEU A 323 34.54 22.77 -6.67
N THR A 324 34.79 22.81 -7.97
CA THR A 324 33.87 23.20 -9.03
C THR A 324 33.85 22.16 -10.15
N VAL A 325 32.85 22.21 -11.03
CA VAL A 325 32.80 21.34 -12.23
C VAL A 325 34.06 21.49 -13.10
N ALA A 326 34.61 22.71 -13.20
CA ALA A 326 35.81 22.96 -13.98
C ALA A 326 37.06 22.26 -13.42
N ASP A 327 37.16 22.12 -12.09
CA ASP A 327 38.28 21.42 -11.46
C ASP A 327 38.32 19.94 -11.88
N PHE A 328 37.17 19.26 -11.94
CA PHE A 328 37.08 17.88 -12.45
C PHE A 328 37.40 17.78 -13.95
N GLY A 329 37.04 18.82 -14.72
CA GLY A 329 37.48 18.95 -16.11
C GLY A 329 39.00 19.03 -16.26
N ASN A 330 39.69 19.71 -15.33
CA ASN A 330 41.16 19.73 -15.26
C ASN A 330 41.76 18.39 -14.80
N LEU A 331 41.01 17.57 -14.08
CA LEU A 331 41.42 16.21 -13.69
C LEU A 331 41.10 15.13 -14.75
N ALA A 332 40.60 15.54 -15.93
CA ALA A 332 40.18 14.63 -17.00
C ALA A 332 39.03 13.67 -16.62
N VAL A 333 38.30 13.98 -15.55
CA VAL A 333 37.11 13.23 -15.14
C VAL A 333 35.99 13.48 -16.15
N GLY A 334 35.42 12.41 -16.71
CA GLY A 334 34.44 12.46 -17.78
C GLY A 334 35.02 12.74 -19.18
N ALA A 335 36.34 12.87 -19.35
CA ALA A 335 36.95 13.18 -20.64
C ALA A 335 36.96 11.98 -21.61
N LYS A 336 37.01 10.75 -21.08
CA LYS A 336 36.97 9.52 -21.88
C LYS A 336 35.56 9.28 -22.41
N GLU A 337 35.43 8.95 -23.69
CA GLU A 337 34.15 8.65 -24.33
C GLU A 337 33.35 7.59 -23.53
N GLY A 338 32.06 7.86 -23.33
CA GLY A 338 31.17 7.02 -22.52
C GLY A 338 31.28 7.20 -21.01
N SER A 339 32.24 8.00 -20.52
CA SER A 339 32.33 8.34 -19.10
C SER A 339 31.35 9.45 -18.73
N ILE A 340 30.92 9.46 -17.47
CA ILE A 340 30.00 10.47 -16.95
C ILE A 340 30.79 11.67 -16.43
N ALA A 341 30.43 12.86 -16.89
CA ALA A 341 31.02 14.11 -16.39
C ALA A 341 30.40 14.55 -15.06
N VAL A 342 31.17 15.31 -14.29
CA VAL A 342 30.62 16.03 -13.14
C VAL A 342 29.74 17.18 -13.65
N THR A 343 28.54 17.30 -13.08
CA THR A 343 27.58 18.37 -13.36
C THR A 343 27.22 19.08 -12.07
N THR A 344 26.47 20.18 -12.15
CA THR A 344 25.96 20.84 -10.94
C THR A 344 25.04 19.96 -10.11
N ALA A 345 24.41 18.93 -10.71
CA ALA A 345 23.50 18.03 -10.04
C ALA A 345 24.21 16.98 -9.16
N ASN A 346 25.31 16.37 -9.64
CA ASN A 346 26.05 15.37 -8.88
C ASN A 346 27.22 15.94 -8.07
N LEU A 347 27.59 17.21 -8.27
CA LEU A 347 28.72 17.84 -7.57
C LEU A 347 28.61 17.80 -6.03
N PRO A 348 27.45 18.05 -5.38
CA PRO A 348 27.33 17.93 -3.92
C PRO A 348 27.65 16.51 -3.44
N GLY A 349 27.07 15.50 -4.11
CA GLY A 349 27.28 14.09 -3.79
C GLY A 349 28.73 13.67 -3.97
N VAL A 350 29.35 14.04 -5.10
CA VAL A 350 30.76 13.76 -5.38
C VAL A 350 31.67 14.38 -4.32
N LYS A 351 31.40 15.62 -3.87
CA LYS A 351 32.15 16.24 -2.76
C LYS A 351 31.98 15.46 -1.46
N SER A 352 30.75 15.05 -1.15
CA SER A 352 30.46 14.26 0.05
C SER A 352 31.15 12.90 0.03
N ALA A 353 31.20 12.22 -1.13
CA ALA A 353 31.92 10.96 -1.31
C ALA A 353 33.44 11.14 -1.17
N LEU A 354 34.00 12.19 -1.78
CA LEU A 354 35.43 12.50 -1.61
C LEU A 354 35.77 12.75 -0.13
N LEU A 355 34.93 13.47 0.60
CA LEU A 355 35.09 13.67 2.05
C LEU A 355 35.04 12.33 2.81
N ALA A 356 34.10 11.44 2.46
CA ALA A 356 33.97 10.12 3.06
C ALA A 356 35.17 9.19 2.76
N SER A 357 35.93 9.44 1.68
CA SER A 357 37.13 8.66 1.32
C SER A 357 38.35 8.88 2.22
N LYS A 358 38.29 9.79 3.20
CA LYS A 358 39.41 10.11 4.11
C LYS A 358 40.04 8.88 4.78
N ASP A 359 39.21 7.92 5.16
CA ASP A 359 39.62 6.75 5.95
C ASP A 359 39.86 5.49 5.09
N ALA A 360 39.91 5.63 3.77
CA ALA A 360 40.07 4.50 2.86
C ALA A 360 41.46 3.85 2.90
N VAL A 361 41.53 2.54 2.60
CA VAL A 361 42.76 1.74 2.55
C VAL A 361 42.85 0.95 1.23
N GLY A 362 44.07 0.74 0.72
CA GLY A 362 44.32 0.04 -0.56
C GLY A 362 43.76 0.79 -1.76
N ASP A 363 43.26 0.04 -2.76
CA ASP A 363 42.65 0.51 -4.03
C ASP A 363 41.36 1.36 -3.86
N ALA A 364 41.04 1.75 -2.63
CA ALA A 364 39.93 2.62 -2.29
C ALA A 364 40.37 4.06 -1.96
N ARG A 365 41.69 4.32 -1.92
CA ARG A 365 42.26 5.66 -1.79
C ARG A 365 41.89 6.50 -3.04
N ILE A 366 42.15 7.80 -3.00
CA ILE A 366 41.94 8.67 -4.16
C ILE A 366 43.32 9.12 -4.65
N ASP A 367 43.93 8.26 -5.47
CA ASP A 367 45.22 8.45 -6.10
C ASP A 367 45.20 8.21 -7.63
N HIS A 368 44.04 7.85 -8.21
CA HIS A 368 43.80 7.77 -9.64
C HIS A 368 42.50 8.49 -10.06
N VAL A 369 42.47 9.02 -11.28
CA VAL A 369 41.29 9.63 -11.93
C VAL A 369 40.15 8.61 -12.06
N SER A 370 40.49 7.34 -12.25
CA SER A 370 39.50 6.25 -12.39
C SER A 370 38.66 6.03 -11.12
N GLU A 371 39.23 6.27 -9.93
CA GLU A 371 38.52 6.15 -8.65
C GLU A 371 37.51 7.29 -8.47
N ILE A 372 37.90 8.51 -8.87
CA ILE A 372 36.99 9.66 -8.91
C ILE A 372 35.88 9.40 -9.94
N GLN A 373 36.21 8.84 -11.11
CA GLN A 373 35.21 8.49 -12.12
C GLN A 373 34.22 7.43 -11.63
N THR A 374 34.66 6.47 -10.81
CA THR A 374 33.80 5.49 -10.15
C THR A 374 32.81 6.16 -9.22
N ILE A 375 33.26 7.08 -8.35
CA ILE A 375 32.40 7.90 -7.48
C ILE A 375 31.37 8.69 -8.32
N VAL A 376 31.82 9.37 -9.37
CA VAL A 376 30.95 10.20 -10.23
C VAL A 376 29.88 9.37 -10.91
N THR A 377 30.25 8.19 -11.42
CA THR A 377 29.33 7.27 -12.10
C THR A 377 28.28 6.74 -11.14
N ALA A 378 28.69 6.34 -9.94
CA ALA A 378 27.79 5.81 -8.92
C ALA A 378 26.82 6.89 -8.41
N TYR A 379 27.31 8.09 -8.09
CA TYR A 379 26.46 9.19 -7.63
C TYR A 379 25.47 9.66 -8.71
N ASP A 380 25.89 9.72 -9.98
CA ASP A 380 25.01 10.06 -11.10
C ASP A 380 23.84 9.07 -11.22
N LYS A 381 24.08 7.76 -11.04
CA LYS A 381 23.01 6.76 -11.00
C LYS A 381 22.06 7.00 -9.83
N ILE A 382 22.59 7.24 -8.62
CA ILE A 382 21.78 7.46 -7.41
C ILE A 382 20.86 8.68 -7.57
N ILE A 383 21.39 9.83 -7.99
CA ILE A 383 20.59 11.05 -8.13
C ILE A 383 19.57 10.96 -9.28
N LYS A 384 19.88 10.25 -10.37
CA LYS A 384 18.94 10.02 -11.47
C LYS A 384 17.82 9.07 -11.07
N PHE A 385 18.12 8.13 -10.19
CA PHE A 385 17.14 7.21 -9.67
C PHE A 385 16.21 7.88 -8.64
N ALA A 386 16.73 8.84 -7.86
CA ALA A 386 15.96 9.70 -6.95
C ALA A 386 15.16 10.79 -7.68
N ASP A 387 14.21 10.36 -8.52
CA ASP A 387 13.37 11.22 -9.34
C ASP A 387 12.11 11.74 -8.61
N GLY A 388 11.95 11.40 -7.33
CA GLY A 388 10.78 11.74 -6.53
C GLY A 388 9.53 10.95 -6.88
N SER A 389 9.65 9.92 -7.72
CA SER A 389 8.52 9.14 -8.22
C SER A 389 8.53 7.71 -7.70
N ALA A 390 7.37 7.24 -7.25
CA ALA A 390 7.18 5.86 -6.82
C ALA A 390 7.05 4.87 -8.00
N THR A 391 6.85 5.35 -9.23
CA THR A 391 6.40 4.49 -10.35
C THR A 391 7.16 4.69 -11.65
N THR A 392 8.02 5.71 -11.74
CA THR A 392 8.63 6.11 -13.01
C THR A 392 10.14 6.23 -12.99
N SER A 393 10.83 5.71 -11.96
CA SER A 393 12.29 5.79 -11.86
C SER A 393 12.93 5.33 -13.17
N THR A 394 13.39 6.31 -13.96
CA THR A 394 13.86 6.10 -15.35
C THR A 394 15.30 5.58 -15.40
N GLY A 395 15.99 5.58 -14.25
CA GLY A 395 17.31 5.02 -14.06
C GLY A 395 17.29 3.53 -13.68
N THR A 396 18.34 2.80 -14.05
CA THR A 396 18.59 1.46 -13.51
C THR A 396 18.76 1.54 -12.00
N LEU A 397 18.10 0.63 -11.26
CA LEU A 397 18.21 0.53 -9.81
C LEU A 397 19.69 0.52 -9.37
N PRO A 398 20.14 1.47 -8.51
CA PRO A 398 21.47 1.45 -7.96
C PRO A 398 21.75 0.14 -7.20
N THR A 399 22.90 -0.44 -7.49
CA THR A 399 23.36 -1.70 -6.88
C THR A 399 24.04 -1.45 -5.54
N VAL A 400 24.26 -2.50 -4.76
CA VAL A 400 25.09 -2.43 -3.54
C VAL A 400 26.47 -1.82 -3.83
N GLN A 401 27.05 -2.15 -4.99
CA GLN A 401 28.35 -1.62 -5.39
C GLN A 401 28.28 -0.11 -5.64
N ASP A 402 27.21 0.42 -6.24
CA ASP A 402 27.08 1.86 -6.46
C ASP A 402 27.07 2.63 -5.12
N TYR A 403 26.41 2.11 -4.09
CA TYR A 403 26.45 2.72 -2.75
C TYR A 403 27.81 2.59 -2.06
N ALA A 404 28.50 1.46 -2.24
CA ALA A 404 29.86 1.25 -1.73
C ALA A 404 30.90 2.16 -2.44
N ASP A 405 30.71 2.39 -3.74
CA ASP A 405 31.56 3.25 -4.57
C ASP A 405 31.53 4.71 -4.11
N VAL A 406 30.37 5.19 -3.65
CA VAL A 406 30.23 6.53 -3.05
C VAL A 406 30.61 6.57 -1.56
N ARG A 407 31.12 5.46 -1.01
CA ARG A 407 31.54 5.32 0.39
C ARG A 407 30.43 5.60 1.39
N ALA A 408 29.18 5.40 0.99
CA ALA A 408 28.12 5.25 1.96
C ALA A 408 28.30 3.86 2.57
N ASP A 409 28.82 3.78 3.81
CA ASP A 409 28.82 2.55 4.62
C ASP A 409 27.36 2.25 5.01
N ILE A 410 26.55 1.89 4.01
CA ILE A 410 25.18 1.44 4.16
C ILE A 410 25.30 -0.01 4.61
N GLY A 411 24.86 -0.35 5.83
CA GLY A 411 25.06 -1.66 6.45
C GLY A 411 24.54 -2.84 5.62
N ILE A 412 23.65 -2.58 4.65
CA ILE A 412 23.23 -3.49 3.56
C ILE A 412 24.42 -4.13 2.83
N ALA A 413 25.53 -3.41 2.65
CA ALA A 413 26.72 -3.84 1.90
C ALA A 413 27.71 -4.70 2.70
N LYS A 414 27.59 -4.77 4.02
CA LYS A 414 28.64 -5.34 4.88
C LYS A 414 28.50 -6.84 5.17
N GLY A 415 27.53 -7.54 4.57
CA GLY A 415 27.20 -8.93 4.95
C GLY A 415 27.05 -9.09 6.47
N GLY A 416 26.67 -8.00 7.15
CA GLY A 416 27.23 -7.63 8.45
C GLY A 416 26.20 -7.38 9.55
N VAL A 417 24.94 -7.71 9.32
CA VAL A 417 24.19 -8.31 10.42
C VAL A 417 24.74 -9.72 10.52
N ALA A 418 25.55 -10.01 11.54
CA ALA A 418 26.03 -11.37 11.77
C ALA A 418 24.83 -12.32 11.83
N GLY A 419 24.62 -13.11 10.76
CA GLY A 419 23.45 -13.99 10.60
C GLY A 419 22.45 -13.63 9.49
N ALA A 420 22.58 -12.49 8.78
CA ALA A 420 21.69 -12.16 7.66
C ALA A 420 21.96 -13.03 6.42
N SER A 421 20.90 -13.60 5.84
CA SER A 421 20.98 -14.38 4.61
C SER A 421 21.18 -13.48 3.38
N ALA A 422 21.71 -14.01 2.27
CA ALA A 422 21.80 -13.29 1.00
C ALA A 422 20.42 -12.73 0.54
N THR A 423 19.34 -13.44 0.86
CA THR A 423 17.97 -13.00 0.60
C THR A 423 17.58 -11.76 1.41
N ALA A 424 18.05 -11.63 2.65
CA ALA A 424 17.80 -10.43 3.46
C ALA A 424 18.49 -9.20 2.87
N ALA A 425 19.73 -9.36 2.37
CA ALA A 425 20.44 -8.28 1.69
C ALA A 425 19.72 -7.83 0.40
N ASP A 426 19.24 -8.78 -0.41
CA ASP A 426 18.46 -8.48 -1.62
C ASP A 426 17.15 -7.73 -1.29
N ASN A 427 16.48 -8.13 -0.20
CA ASN A 427 15.26 -7.50 0.27
C ASN A 427 15.50 -6.09 0.81
N ALA A 428 16.58 -5.89 1.56
CA ALA A 428 17.00 -4.55 2.01
C ALA A 428 17.34 -3.64 0.83
N LEU A 429 18.04 -4.15 -0.20
CA LEU A 429 18.36 -3.38 -1.41
C LEU A 429 17.10 -2.97 -2.19
N LYS A 430 16.10 -3.84 -2.29
CA LYS A 430 14.80 -3.49 -2.90
C LYS A 430 14.14 -2.33 -2.17
N LEU A 431 14.11 -2.39 -0.84
CA LEU A 431 13.54 -1.32 -0.02
C LEU A 431 14.36 -0.02 -0.17
N LEU A 432 15.70 -0.09 -0.13
CA LEU A 432 16.57 1.07 -0.36
C LEU A 432 16.27 1.72 -1.71
N GLY A 433 16.12 0.90 -2.75
CA GLY A 433 15.65 1.35 -4.06
C GLY A 433 14.33 2.11 -3.97
N GLU A 434 13.28 1.50 -3.43
CA GLU A 434 11.97 2.16 -3.36
C GLU A 434 12.01 3.45 -2.53
N VAL A 435 12.79 3.49 -1.44
CA VAL A 435 12.95 4.68 -0.60
C VAL A 435 13.70 5.78 -1.36
N VAL A 436 14.85 5.47 -1.98
CA VAL A 436 15.63 6.45 -2.76
C VAL A 436 14.84 6.96 -3.96
N GLY A 437 14.12 6.08 -4.67
CA GLY A 437 13.33 6.46 -5.85
C GLY A 437 12.28 7.54 -5.57
N VAL A 438 11.68 7.52 -4.38
CA VAL A 438 10.68 8.54 -3.99
C VAL A 438 11.26 9.79 -3.35
N LYS A 439 12.56 9.82 -3.07
CA LYS A 439 13.27 11.02 -2.62
C LYS A 439 13.58 11.91 -3.82
N SER A 440 13.72 13.21 -3.58
CA SER A 440 14.25 14.11 -4.60
C SER A 440 15.78 14.00 -4.65
N ALA A 441 16.37 14.42 -5.77
CA ALA A 441 17.83 14.45 -5.91
C ALA A 441 18.53 15.24 -4.78
N THR A 442 17.89 16.27 -4.21
CA THR A 442 18.43 17.06 -3.09
C THR A 442 18.31 16.39 -1.73
N ASP A 443 17.50 15.33 -1.60
CA ASP A 443 17.38 14.55 -0.35
C ASP A 443 18.36 13.37 -0.31
N VAL A 444 19.17 13.19 -1.35
CA VAL A 444 20.19 12.15 -1.51
C VAL A 444 21.50 12.71 -2.06
N ASP A 445 21.72 14.02 -1.95
CA ASP A 445 22.89 14.70 -2.54
C ASP A 445 24.12 14.67 -1.62
N SER A 446 24.05 13.95 -0.50
CA SER A 446 25.17 13.71 0.42
C SER A 446 25.25 12.26 0.89
N VAL A 447 26.45 11.83 1.29
CA VAL A 447 26.69 10.48 1.79
C VAL A 447 26.00 10.29 3.14
N ASP A 448 25.95 11.33 3.97
CA ASP A 448 25.28 11.31 5.27
C ASP A 448 23.77 11.02 5.16
N GLU A 449 23.10 11.54 4.12
CA GLU A 449 21.69 11.24 3.86
C GLU A 449 21.48 9.78 3.47
N LEU A 450 22.33 9.25 2.58
CA LEU A 450 22.29 7.85 2.17
C LEU A 450 22.56 6.91 3.36
N VAL A 451 23.52 7.27 4.23
CA VAL A 451 23.83 6.51 5.45
C VAL A 451 22.64 6.52 6.42
N LYS A 452 21.93 7.63 6.59
CA LYS A 452 20.73 7.67 7.44
C LYS A 452 19.61 6.78 6.90
N ILE A 453 19.36 6.81 5.59
CA ILE A 453 18.38 5.92 4.95
C ILE A 453 18.80 4.46 5.16
N GLY A 454 20.07 4.15 4.95
CA GLY A 454 20.66 2.85 5.22
C GLY A 454 20.44 2.35 6.65
N ALA A 455 20.78 3.18 7.64
CA ALA A 455 20.63 2.84 9.05
C ALA A 455 19.17 2.54 9.43
N ALA A 456 18.21 3.33 8.93
CA ALA A 456 16.79 3.07 9.16
C ALA A 456 16.33 1.72 8.57
N ILE A 457 16.86 1.35 7.39
CA ILE A 457 16.63 0.04 6.78
C ILE A 457 17.28 -1.06 7.61
N ASP A 458 18.51 -0.87 8.08
CA ASP A 458 19.21 -1.84 8.92
C ASP A 458 18.46 -2.08 10.24
N HIS A 459 17.96 -1.03 10.90
CA HIS A 459 17.11 -1.16 12.09
C HIS A 459 15.83 -1.96 11.81
N LEU A 460 15.18 -1.71 10.67
CA LEU A 460 13.98 -2.42 10.25
C LEU A 460 14.25 -3.90 9.96
N MET A 461 15.33 -4.20 9.24
CA MET A 461 15.71 -5.56 8.87
C MET A 461 16.20 -6.36 10.08
N ALA A 462 16.92 -5.72 11.01
CA ALA A 462 17.31 -6.34 12.28
C ALA A 462 16.09 -6.73 13.11
N LEU A 463 15.05 -5.88 13.14
CA LEU A 463 13.80 -6.14 13.82
C LEU A 463 12.99 -7.28 13.16
N ALA A 464 12.90 -7.28 11.83
CA ALA A 464 12.24 -8.36 11.08
C ALA A 464 12.95 -9.71 11.26
N GLY A 465 14.28 -9.72 11.47
CA GLY A 465 15.07 -10.92 11.74
C GLY A 465 14.98 -11.47 13.16
N MET A 466 14.19 -10.87 14.06
CA MET A 466 14.06 -11.33 15.45
C MET A 466 13.15 -12.55 15.54
N ALA A 467 13.59 -13.59 16.28
CA ALA A 467 12.79 -14.81 16.48
C ALA A 467 11.55 -14.64 17.37
N ALA A 468 11.42 -13.49 18.06
CA ALA A 468 10.29 -13.15 18.91
C ALA A 468 10.12 -11.64 19.01
N ALA A 469 8.90 -11.17 19.28
CA ALA A 469 8.59 -9.76 19.45
C ALA A 469 9.48 -9.11 20.54
N PRO A 470 10.10 -7.96 20.27
CA PRO A 470 10.98 -7.31 21.24
C PRO A 470 10.17 -6.80 22.44
N THR A 471 10.72 -7.01 23.64
CA THR A 471 10.11 -6.57 24.91
C THR A 471 10.68 -5.23 25.42
N SER A 472 11.68 -4.68 24.74
CA SER A 472 12.29 -3.37 24.97
C SER A 472 12.53 -2.66 23.63
N SER A 473 12.70 -1.33 23.65
CA SER A 473 12.86 -0.54 22.42
C SER A 473 13.98 -1.09 21.53
N PRO A 474 13.68 -1.60 20.32
CA PRO A 474 14.68 -1.76 19.27
C PRO A 474 15.18 -0.38 18.81
N ASP A 475 16.27 -0.35 18.06
CA ASP A 475 16.84 0.89 17.49
C ASP A 475 15.88 1.57 16.47
N LEU A 476 14.82 0.87 16.01
CA LEU A 476 13.83 1.40 15.08
C LEU A 476 12.87 2.41 15.75
N THR A 477 12.99 3.67 15.35
CA THR A 477 12.21 4.80 15.86
C THR A 477 11.07 5.24 14.93
N ILE A 478 10.21 6.14 15.41
CA ILE A 478 9.20 6.81 14.57
C ILE A 478 9.88 7.62 13.45
N ASP A 479 11.03 8.23 13.70
CA ASP A 479 11.73 9.04 12.70
C ASP A 479 12.37 8.17 11.62
N ASP A 480 12.82 6.95 11.95
CA ASP A 480 13.21 5.95 10.95
C ASP A 480 12.02 5.58 10.05
N LEU A 481 10.86 5.27 10.64
CA LEU A 481 9.66 4.96 9.87
C LEU A 481 9.21 6.14 8.99
N LYS A 482 9.32 7.38 9.46
CA LYS A 482 9.08 8.58 8.63
C LYS A 482 10.11 8.73 7.52
N LEU A 483 11.37 8.38 7.76
CA LEU A 483 12.41 8.45 6.74
C LEU A 483 12.10 7.48 5.59
N LEU A 484 11.66 6.27 5.91
CA LEU A 484 11.30 5.20 4.96
C LEU A 484 9.95 5.44 4.25
N LEU A 485 8.91 5.85 5.00
CA LEU A 485 7.57 6.03 4.46
C LEU A 485 7.30 7.45 3.97
N GLY A 486 7.99 8.48 4.47
CA GLY A 486 7.66 9.88 4.21
C GLY A 486 6.45 10.36 5.01
N ASP A 487 6.43 11.66 5.34
CA ASP A 487 5.45 12.25 6.28
C ASP A 487 3.99 12.09 5.83
N LYS A 488 3.72 12.07 4.53
CA LYS A 488 2.35 11.99 3.99
C LYS A 488 1.76 10.59 4.02
N ASP A 489 2.62 9.58 3.88
CA ASP A 489 2.21 8.18 3.81
C ASP A 489 2.25 7.49 5.17
N MET A 490 2.84 8.13 6.18
CA MET A 490 2.98 7.63 7.54
C MET A 490 1.66 7.78 8.32
N PRO A 491 1.06 6.69 8.83
CA PRO A 491 -0.06 6.79 9.76
C PRO A 491 0.32 7.56 11.03
N SER A 492 -0.63 8.25 11.66
CA SER A 492 -0.37 8.91 12.95
C SER A 492 -0.13 7.85 14.02
N ILE A 493 1.11 7.78 14.52
CA ILE A 493 1.52 6.84 15.57
C ILE A 493 1.52 7.55 16.91
N ASP A 494 0.67 7.11 17.83
CA ASP A 494 0.86 7.37 19.26
C ASP A 494 2.11 6.61 19.72
N PRO A 495 3.12 7.26 20.33
CA PRO A 495 4.30 6.59 20.87
C PRO A 495 4.00 5.36 21.74
N ALA A 496 2.85 5.32 22.43
CA ALA A 496 2.42 4.16 23.21
C ALA A 496 2.08 2.91 22.36
N LYS A 497 1.81 3.08 21.06
CA LYS A 497 1.50 2.00 20.11
C LYS A 497 2.73 1.51 19.33
N LEU A 498 3.87 2.18 19.45
CA LEU A 498 5.11 1.78 18.76
C LEU A 498 5.55 0.33 19.09
N PRO A 499 5.38 -0.20 20.32
CA PRO A 499 5.63 -1.61 20.60
C PRO A 499 4.79 -2.60 19.79
N LYS A 500 3.55 -2.23 19.42
CA LYS A 500 2.71 -3.08 18.55
C LYS A 500 3.25 -3.12 17.13
N VAL A 501 3.75 -1.98 16.64
CA VAL A 501 4.42 -1.90 15.32
C VAL A 501 5.65 -2.80 15.31
N TRP A 502 6.44 -2.78 16.40
CA TRP A 502 7.61 -3.64 16.50
C TRP A 502 7.26 -5.13 16.50
N ALA A 503 6.22 -5.52 17.25
CA ALA A 503 5.73 -6.90 17.25
C ALA A 503 5.27 -7.35 15.86
N ALA A 504 4.48 -6.53 15.17
CA ALA A 504 4.00 -6.83 13.82
C ALA A 504 5.15 -7.00 12.80
N ILE A 505 6.22 -6.21 12.92
CA ILE A 505 7.41 -6.35 12.06
C ILE A 505 8.19 -7.63 12.40
N ALA A 506 8.39 -7.93 13.68
CA ALA A 506 9.09 -9.14 14.13
C ALA A 506 8.33 -10.44 13.82
N GLU A 507 7.01 -10.37 13.61
CA GLU A 507 6.19 -11.52 13.17
C GLU A 507 6.30 -11.80 11.67
N THR A 508 6.95 -10.92 10.90
CA THR A 508 7.22 -11.18 9.49
C THR A 508 8.30 -12.25 9.30
N VAL A 509 8.47 -12.72 8.06
CA VAL A 509 9.54 -13.68 7.74
C VAL A 509 10.91 -13.04 7.99
N ASP A 510 11.77 -13.76 8.72
CA ASP A 510 13.11 -13.33 9.17
C ASP A 510 14.09 -12.91 8.06
N ASN A 511 13.78 -13.22 6.81
CA ASN A 511 14.52 -12.77 5.62
C ASN A 511 14.13 -11.36 5.14
N GLY A 512 13.24 -10.66 5.87
CA GLY A 512 12.77 -9.31 5.57
C GLY A 512 11.84 -9.21 4.36
N SER A 513 11.38 -10.32 3.78
CA SER A 513 10.45 -10.29 2.64
C SER A 513 9.08 -9.68 2.96
N GLY A 514 8.70 -9.63 4.25
CA GLY A 514 7.50 -8.95 4.73
C GLY A 514 7.65 -7.44 4.88
N VAL A 515 8.85 -6.88 4.72
CA VAL A 515 9.15 -5.46 4.90
C VAL A 515 9.99 -4.87 3.75
N ASN A 516 10.11 -5.57 2.62
CA ASN A 516 11.00 -5.19 1.51
C ASN A 516 10.41 -4.14 0.55
N THR A 517 9.23 -3.58 0.89
CA THR A 517 8.59 -2.48 0.16
C THR A 517 7.95 -1.46 1.11
N ARG A 518 7.82 -0.20 0.69
CA ARG A 518 7.17 0.85 1.50
C ARG A 518 5.69 0.55 1.74
N THR A 519 5.02 -0.10 0.79
CA THR A 519 3.61 -0.49 0.93
C THR A 519 3.41 -1.53 2.04
N GLN A 520 4.26 -2.56 2.10
CA GLN A 520 4.16 -3.55 3.17
C GLN A 520 4.40 -2.94 4.55
N ILE A 521 5.43 -2.10 4.68
CA ILE A 521 5.73 -1.40 5.94
C ILE A 521 4.53 -0.53 6.35
N ARG A 522 3.95 0.24 5.43
CA ARG A 522 2.77 1.08 5.70
C ARG A 522 1.57 0.27 6.18
N ASN A 523 1.31 -0.88 5.55
CA ASN A 523 0.20 -1.75 5.94
C ASN A 523 0.43 -2.33 7.35
N LEU A 524 1.63 -2.86 7.62
CA LEU A 524 2.00 -3.35 8.96
C LEU A 524 1.83 -2.28 10.04
N VAL A 525 2.31 -1.06 9.77
CA VAL A 525 2.16 0.08 10.68
C VAL A 525 0.68 0.43 10.88
N THR A 526 -0.11 0.47 9.80
CA THR A 526 -1.54 0.81 9.85
C THR A 526 -2.33 -0.22 10.67
N ASP A 527 -2.10 -1.50 10.41
CA ASP A 527 -2.76 -2.61 11.10
C ASP A 527 -2.39 -2.63 12.59
N ALA A 528 -1.10 -2.46 12.92
CA ALA A 528 -0.63 -2.41 14.30
C ALA A 528 -1.18 -1.21 15.10
N VAL A 529 -1.32 -0.05 14.46
CA VAL A 529 -1.83 1.19 15.10
C VAL A 529 -3.35 1.18 15.22
N SER A 530 -4.06 0.59 14.25
CA SER A 530 -5.53 0.46 14.26
C SER A 530 -6.02 -0.71 15.12
N GLY A 531 -5.19 -1.72 15.38
CA GLY A 531 -5.51 -2.85 16.25
C GLY A 531 -5.74 -2.43 17.71
N LEU A 532 -6.88 -2.86 18.27
CA LEU A 532 -7.17 -2.73 19.70
C LEU A 532 -6.20 -3.60 20.51
N SER A 533 -5.71 -3.10 21.65
CA SER A 533 -5.09 -3.95 22.66
C SER A 533 -6.16 -4.82 23.33
N ALA A 534 -5.76 -5.89 24.02
CA ALA A 534 -6.70 -6.71 24.77
C ALA A 534 -7.55 -5.90 25.77
N SER A 535 -6.95 -4.91 26.44
CA SER A 535 -7.68 -4.00 27.33
C SER A 535 -8.64 -3.05 26.61
N GLU A 536 -8.25 -2.49 25.46
CA GLU A 536 -9.11 -1.61 24.67
C GLU A 536 -10.29 -2.41 24.06
N ALA A 537 -10.04 -3.63 23.63
CA ALA A 537 -11.06 -4.53 23.07
C ALA A 537 -12.07 -4.97 24.14
N LEU A 538 -11.61 -5.36 25.32
CA LEU A 538 -12.46 -5.72 26.45
C LEU A 538 -13.29 -4.51 26.95
N GLU A 539 -12.69 -3.33 27.00
CA GLU A 539 -13.40 -2.07 27.29
C GLU A 539 -14.50 -1.80 26.26
N ALA A 540 -14.19 -1.95 24.97
CA ALA A 540 -15.15 -1.74 23.90
C ALA A 540 -16.36 -2.68 24.00
N ILE A 541 -16.14 -3.98 24.28
CA ILE A 541 -17.21 -4.95 24.52
C ILE A 541 -18.06 -4.53 25.73
N ARG A 542 -17.42 -4.17 26.85
CA ARG A 542 -18.15 -3.74 28.07
C ARG A 542 -18.98 -2.47 27.82
N VAL A 543 -18.40 -1.44 27.22
CA VAL A 543 -19.09 -0.17 26.92
C VAL A 543 -20.26 -0.41 25.97
N TRP A 544 -20.08 -1.28 24.97
CA TRP A 544 -21.14 -1.62 24.03
C TRP A 544 -22.39 -2.18 24.73
N THR A 545 -22.24 -3.05 25.74
CA THR A 545 -23.39 -3.58 26.51
C THR A 545 -24.24 -2.51 27.18
N THR A 546 -23.65 -1.36 27.53
CA THR A 546 -24.37 -0.24 28.16
C THR A 546 -24.93 0.79 27.18
N THR A 547 -24.28 0.96 26.03
CA THR A 547 -24.57 2.06 25.10
C THR A 547 -25.38 1.63 23.88
N GLY A 548 -25.37 0.33 23.54
CA GLY A 548 -26.08 -0.20 22.38
C GLY A 548 -25.56 0.34 21.03
N GLY A 549 -24.31 0.82 20.98
CA GLY A 549 -23.66 1.30 19.76
C GLY A 549 -23.36 0.17 18.75
N THR A 550 -22.39 0.40 17.85
CA THR A 550 -21.98 -0.62 16.87
C THR A 550 -21.54 -1.92 17.57
N PRO A 551 -22.14 -3.08 17.24
CA PRO A 551 -21.77 -4.37 17.84
C PRO A 551 -20.29 -4.72 17.64
N PRO A 552 -19.63 -5.33 18.65
CA PRO A 552 -18.29 -5.87 18.52
C PRO A 552 -18.21 -6.90 17.39
N SER A 553 -17.17 -6.80 16.57
CA SER A 553 -16.87 -7.81 15.55
C SER A 553 -16.15 -9.01 16.17
N TYR A 554 -16.10 -10.15 15.46
CA TYR A 554 -15.34 -11.31 15.95
C TYR A 554 -13.84 -10.98 16.18
N LYS A 555 -13.26 -10.07 15.39
CA LYS A 555 -11.90 -9.55 15.60
C LYS A 555 -11.74 -8.76 16.89
N THR A 556 -12.81 -8.13 17.38
CA THR A 556 -12.81 -7.44 18.68
C THR A 556 -12.71 -8.46 19.82
N TYR A 557 -13.46 -9.56 19.74
CA TYR A 557 -13.36 -10.67 20.69
C TYR A 557 -11.99 -11.36 20.62
N GLU A 558 -11.47 -11.60 19.42
CA GLU A 558 -10.13 -12.14 19.20
C GLU A 558 -9.05 -11.23 19.83
N ALA A 559 -9.12 -9.92 19.59
CA ALA A 559 -8.21 -8.94 20.19
C ALA A 559 -8.32 -8.90 21.72
N ALA A 560 -9.51 -9.10 22.28
CA ALA A 560 -9.74 -9.23 23.73
C ALA A 560 -9.21 -10.56 24.31
N GLY A 561 -8.81 -11.53 23.47
CA GLY A 561 -8.35 -12.86 23.90
C GLY A 561 -9.49 -13.85 24.18
N VAL A 562 -10.69 -13.58 23.67
CA VAL A 562 -11.86 -14.48 23.79
C VAL A 562 -11.81 -15.52 22.67
N ALA A 563 -11.84 -16.80 23.05
CA ALA A 563 -11.79 -17.91 22.09
C ALA A 563 -13.19 -18.38 21.70
N GLY A 564 -13.32 -19.02 20.53
CA GLY A 564 -14.59 -19.63 20.08
C GLY A 564 -15.59 -18.67 19.43
N VAL A 565 -15.24 -17.39 19.27
CA VAL A 565 -16.04 -16.42 18.49
C VAL A 565 -15.51 -16.35 17.06
N SER A 566 -16.40 -16.47 16.08
CA SER A 566 -16.09 -16.45 14.66
C SER A 566 -17.11 -15.58 13.92
N SER A 567 -16.90 -15.36 12.63
CA SER A 567 -17.88 -14.66 11.78
C SER A 567 -19.24 -15.39 11.69
N SER A 568 -19.32 -16.67 12.05
CA SER A 568 -20.58 -17.44 11.96
C SER A 568 -21.43 -17.39 13.23
N ASN A 569 -20.85 -17.06 14.39
CA ASN A 569 -21.58 -17.04 15.66
C ASN A 569 -21.54 -15.70 16.40
N VAL A 570 -20.81 -14.70 15.88
CA VAL A 570 -20.63 -13.41 16.55
C VAL A 570 -21.95 -12.69 16.84
N ASP A 571 -22.95 -12.80 15.98
CA ASP A 571 -24.25 -12.16 16.19
C ASP A 571 -25.02 -12.78 17.36
N ALA A 572 -25.02 -14.11 17.46
CA ALA A 572 -25.57 -14.82 18.61
C ALA A 572 -24.81 -14.46 19.89
N ILE A 573 -23.49 -14.57 19.89
CA ILE A 573 -22.67 -14.19 21.06
C ILE A 573 -22.92 -12.74 21.49
N ASN A 574 -23.02 -11.81 20.54
CA ASN A 574 -23.39 -10.43 20.81
C ASN A 574 -24.77 -10.35 21.48
N SER A 575 -25.78 -11.05 20.99
CA SER A 575 -27.11 -11.09 21.60
C SER A 575 -27.07 -11.55 23.07
N ALA A 576 -26.31 -12.62 23.39
CA ALA A 576 -26.14 -13.09 24.76
C ALA A 576 -25.33 -12.12 25.64
N VAL A 577 -24.24 -11.55 25.13
CA VAL A 577 -23.42 -10.57 25.85
C VAL A 577 -24.23 -9.31 26.17
N GLN A 578 -25.12 -8.89 25.26
CA GLN A 578 -25.99 -7.73 25.45
C GLN A 578 -27.13 -8.00 26.44
N ALA A 579 -27.58 -9.25 26.58
CA ALA A 579 -28.59 -9.63 27.56
C ALA A 579 -28.07 -9.65 29.01
N LEU A 580 -26.74 -9.58 29.20
CA LEU A 580 -26.08 -9.63 30.51
C LEU A 580 -25.76 -8.24 31.06
N GLU A 581 -25.68 -8.17 32.39
CA GLU A 581 -25.18 -6.98 33.08
C GLU A 581 -23.69 -6.74 32.79
N PRO A 582 -23.21 -5.48 32.69
CA PRO A 582 -21.84 -5.17 32.26
C PRO A 582 -20.74 -5.83 33.12
N VAL A 583 -21.02 -6.16 34.37
CA VAL A 583 -20.08 -6.83 35.28
C VAL A 583 -19.84 -8.30 34.92
N ALA A 584 -20.80 -8.97 34.29
CA ALA A 584 -20.67 -10.38 33.89
C ALA A 584 -19.72 -10.55 32.68
N VAL A 585 -19.53 -9.48 31.90
CA VAL A 585 -18.77 -9.48 30.64
C VAL A 585 -17.58 -8.51 30.66
N ASN A 586 -17.15 -8.08 31.86
CA ASN A 586 -15.99 -7.19 32.03
C ASN A 586 -14.63 -7.92 32.09
N SER A 587 -14.62 -9.23 31.85
CA SER A 587 -13.42 -10.07 31.87
C SER A 587 -13.50 -11.13 30.78
N VAL A 588 -12.33 -11.56 30.31
CA VAL A 588 -12.21 -12.64 29.30
C VAL A 588 -12.83 -13.95 29.80
N ASP A 589 -12.63 -14.28 31.08
CA ASP A 589 -13.24 -15.47 31.70
C ASP A 589 -14.77 -15.39 31.71
N GLY A 590 -15.32 -14.22 32.04
CA GLY A 590 -16.77 -13.97 31.99
C GLY A 590 -17.33 -14.19 30.60
N ILE A 591 -16.73 -13.58 29.58
CA ILE A 591 -17.20 -13.72 28.18
C ILE A 591 -17.03 -15.17 27.68
N ASN A 592 -15.93 -15.86 28.01
CA ASN A 592 -15.72 -17.25 27.62
C ASN A 592 -16.80 -18.19 28.19
N LYS A 593 -17.31 -17.92 29.40
CA LYS A 593 -18.44 -18.68 29.96
C LYS A 593 -19.71 -18.51 29.13
N VAL A 594 -20.00 -17.28 28.68
CA VAL A 594 -21.12 -16.99 27.78
C VAL A 594 -20.98 -17.76 26.47
N VAL A 595 -19.80 -17.67 25.84
CA VAL A 595 -19.52 -18.35 24.56
C VAL A 595 -19.71 -19.86 24.67
N GLN A 596 -19.19 -20.48 25.72
CA GLN A 596 -19.32 -21.93 25.94
C GLN A 596 -20.76 -22.36 26.24
N ALA A 597 -21.48 -21.60 27.07
CA ALA A 597 -22.88 -21.89 27.38
C ALA A 597 -23.76 -21.76 26.13
N TYR A 598 -23.56 -20.70 25.35
CA TYR A 598 -24.37 -20.49 24.15
C TYR A 598 -24.04 -21.51 23.05
N ALA A 599 -22.78 -21.90 22.90
CA ALA A 599 -22.41 -22.99 22.00
C ALA A 599 -23.17 -24.29 22.33
N ARG A 600 -23.27 -24.66 23.62
CA ARG A 600 -24.08 -25.82 24.04
C ARG A 600 -25.56 -25.69 23.69
N ILE A 601 -26.17 -24.51 23.93
CA ILE A 601 -27.57 -24.26 23.59
C ILE A 601 -27.80 -24.38 22.07
N LEU A 602 -26.89 -23.84 21.26
CA LEU A 602 -26.95 -23.93 19.80
C LEU A 602 -26.74 -25.36 19.31
N ASP A 603 -25.80 -26.11 19.88
CA ASP A 603 -25.56 -27.51 19.51
C ASP A 603 -26.78 -28.39 19.81
N LYS A 604 -27.46 -28.13 20.93
CA LYS A 604 -28.71 -28.81 21.30
C LYS A 604 -29.90 -28.41 20.44
N ALA A 605 -29.97 -27.17 19.96
CA ALA A 605 -31.03 -26.72 19.05
C ALA A 605 -30.80 -27.19 17.60
N ASN A 606 -30.71 -28.50 17.38
CA ASN A 606 -30.47 -29.10 16.07
C ASN A 606 -31.77 -29.57 15.38
N GLY A 607 -32.92 -29.45 16.04
CA GLY A 607 -34.22 -29.81 15.51
C GLY A 607 -34.35 -31.33 15.32
N PRO A 608 -34.94 -31.82 14.21
CA PRO A 608 -35.11 -33.26 13.98
C PRO A 608 -33.79 -33.98 13.61
N LEU A 609 -32.65 -33.28 13.62
CA LEU A 609 -31.35 -33.89 13.32
C LEU A 609 -30.85 -34.72 14.51
N PRO A 610 -30.00 -35.75 14.28
CA PRO A 610 -29.42 -36.51 15.38
C PRO A 610 -28.62 -35.60 16.33
N ASP A 611 -28.89 -35.71 17.62
CA ASP A 611 -28.14 -35.00 18.68
C ASP A 611 -26.65 -35.39 18.59
N SER A 612 -25.79 -34.39 18.37
CA SER A 612 -24.34 -34.53 18.34
C SER A 612 -23.73 -34.59 19.75
N THR A 613 -24.54 -34.32 20.78
CA THR A 613 -24.19 -34.22 22.21
C THR A 613 -25.15 -35.00 23.13
N PRO A 614 -25.47 -36.28 22.85
CA PRO A 614 -26.51 -37.02 23.57
C PRO A 614 -26.24 -37.26 25.06
N ASP A 615 -24.99 -37.12 25.50
CA ASP A 615 -24.57 -37.30 26.90
C ASP A 615 -24.46 -35.97 27.69
N VAL A 616 -24.80 -34.83 27.08
CA VAL A 616 -24.62 -33.50 27.67
C VAL A 616 -25.96 -32.74 27.71
N ASP A 617 -26.65 -32.76 28.84
CA ASP A 617 -27.90 -32.00 29.00
C ASP A 617 -27.65 -30.52 29.33
N LEU A 618 -28.55 -29.65 28.87
CA LEU A 618 -28.56 -28.24 29.26
C LEU A 618 -28.99 -28.10 30.72
N THR A 619 -28.25 -27.28 31.47
CA THR A 619 -28.50 -27.00 32.87
C THR A 619 -29.09 -25.60 33.06
N VAL A 620 -29.66 -25.33 34.23
CA VAL A 620 -30.10 -23.97 34.62
C VAL A 620 -28.96 -22.94 34.43
N ASN A 621 -27.72 -23.33 34.73
CA ASN A 621 -26.56 -22.45 34.60
C ASN A 621 -26.25 -22.10 33.14
N ASP A 622 -26.55 -22.98 32.18
CA ASP A 622 -26.31 -22.69 30.76
C ASP A 622 -27.21 -21.55 30.27
N TYR A 623 -28.49 -21.59 30.62
CA TYR A 623 -29.43 -20.51 30.29
C TYR A 623 -29.12 -19.21 31.04
N GLN A 624 -28.80 -19.29 32.33
CA GLN A 624 -28.46 -18.09 33.11
C GLN A 624 -27.16 -17.44 32.63
N ALA A 625 -26.17 -18.22 32.17
CA ALA A 625 -24.91 -17.71 31.64
C ALA A 625 -25.07 -16.90 30.35
N VAL A 626 -26.15 -17.09 29.59
CA VAL A 626 -26.46 -16.28 28.39
C VAL A 626 -27.44 -15.14 28.67
N GLY A 627 -27.84 -14.92 29.93
CA GLY A 627 -28.75 -13.84 30.33
C GLY A 627 -30.23 -14.22 30.33
N THR A 628 -30.56 -15.51 30.20
CA THR A 628 -31.94 -16.00 30.23
C THR A 628 -32.38 -16.34 31.65
N ALA A 629 -33.49 -15.73 32.11
CA ALA A 629 -34.09 -16.00 33.41
C ALA A 629 -35.13 -17.12 33.32
N LEU A 630 -34.96 -18.21 34.09
CA LEU A 630 -35.82 -19.39 34.01
C LEU A 630 -36.99 -19.41 35.00
N ARG A 631 -36.95 -18.62 36.08
CA ARG A 631 -38.03 -18.48 37.08
C ARG A 631 -38.63 -19.83 37.52
N SER A 632 -39.86 -20.14 37.09
CA SER A 632 -40.59 -21.37 37.44
C SER A 632 -40.06 -22.63 36.75
N LEU A 633 -39.20 -22.49 35.75
CA LEU A 633 -38.60 -23.59 35.00
C LEU A 633 -37.35 -24.17 35.66
N GLU A 634 -36.89 -23.63 36.79
CA GLU A 634 -35.77 -24.21 37.57
C GLU A 634 -36.14 -25.55 38.24
N THR A 635 -37.38 -26.00 38.10
CA THR A 635 -37.83 -27.33 38.55
C THR A 635 -37.37 -28.42 37.58
N PRO A 636 -37.15 -29.68 38.03
CA PRO A 636 -36.75 -30.77 37.14
C PRO A 636 -37.67 -30.96 35.92
N ARG A 637 -38.99 -30.84 36.14
CA ARG A 637 -40.00 -30.92 35.07
C ARG A 637 -39.91 -29.74 34.10
N GLY A 638 -39.80 -28.52 34.62
CA GLY A 638 -39.74 -27.31 33.79
C GLY A 638 -38.47 -27.28 32.93
N LEU A 639 -37.34 -27.69 33.50
CA LEU A 639 -36.07 -27.79 32.77
C LEU A 639 -36.09 -28.91 31.73
N ALA A 640 -36.64 -30.09 32.06
CA ALA A 640 -36.79 -31.20 31.11
C ALA A 640 -37.63 -30.78 29.90
N LEU A 641 -38.79 -30.15 30.14
CA LEU A 641 -39.65 -29.66 29.07
C LEU A 641 -38.99 -28.55 28.24
N LEU A 642 -38.27 -27.62 28.88
CA LEU A 642 -37.54 -26.59 28.15
C LEU A 642 -36.45 -27.20 27.26
N ASN A 643 -35.68 -28.14 27.79
CA ASN A 643 -34.61 -28.81 27.04
C ASN A 643 -35.19 -29.58 25.85
N ASP A 644 -36.26 -30.35 26.05
CA ASP A 644 -36.92 -31.10 24.97
C ASP A 644 -37.51 -30.16 23.90
N VAL A 645 -38.05 -28.99 24.30
CA VAL A 645 -38.46 -27.95 23.34
C VAL A 645 -37.27 -27.43 22.55
N ILE A 646 -36.15 -27.11 23.20
CA ILE A 646 -34.94 -26.60 22.55
C ILE A 646 -34.36 -27.63 21.58
N GLU A 647 -34.30 -28.91 21.97
CA GLU A 647 -33.83 -30.01 21.13
C GLU A 647 -34.65 -30.14 19.83
N ASN A 648 -35.96 -29.88 19.90
CA ASN A 648 -36.84 -29.91 18.74
C ASN A 648 -36.88 -28.59 17.95
N ARG A 649 -36.05 -27.59 18.28
CA ARG A 649 -35.93 -26.33 17.54
C ARG A 649 -34.68 -26.28 16.66
N PRO A 650 -34.76 -25.63 15.47
CA PRO A 650 -33.55 -25.31 14.70
C PRO A 650 -32.73 -24.22 15.39
N GLN A 651 -31.42 -24.17 15.09
CA GLN A 651 -30.49 -23.19 15.67
C GLN A 651 -30.96 -21.74 15.48
N SER A 652 -31.58 -21.44 14.33
CA SER A 652 -32.12 -20.11 14.00
C SER A 652 -33.31 -19.67 14.85
N ALA A 653 -33.87 -20.56 15.68
CA ALA A 653 -34.92 -20.20 16.64
C ALA A 653 -34.34 -19.77 17.99
N VAL A 654 -33.05 -20.04 18.23
CA VAL A 654 -32.36 -19.75 19.49
C VAL A 654 -31.09 -18.91 19.29
N ASP A 655 -30.79 -18.43 18.09
CA ASP A 655 -29.59 -17.64 17.75
C ASP A 655 -29.66 -16.16 18.19
N SER A 656 -30.72 -15.79 18.91
CA SER A 656 -30.81 -14.54 19.68
C SER A 656 -31.39 -14.80 21.08
N VAL A 657 -30.95 -14.03 22.07
CA VAL A 657 -31.45 -14.06 23.47
C VAL A 657 -32.58 -13.03 23.69
N ASP A 658 -33.17 -12.49 22.62
CA ASP A 658 -34.31 -11.58 22.73
C ASP A 658 -35.66 -12.33 22.83
N ALA A 659 -36.76 -11.56 22.87
CA ALA A 659 -38.12 -12.08 22.96
C ALA A 659 -38.59 -12.85 21.71
N ALA A 660 -37.90 -12.73 20.57
CA ALA A 660 -38.18 -13.49 19.35
C ALA A 660 -37.41 -14.82 19.31
N GLY A 661 -36.25 -14.88 19.97
CA GLY A 661 -35.43 -16.09 20.12
C GLY A 661 -35.64 -16.82 21.45
N LEU A 662 -34.53 -17.13 22.14
CA LEU A 662 -34.47 -17.99 23.32
C LEU A 662 -35.40 -17.54 24.45
N ASN A 663 -35.46 -16.23 24.76
CA ASN A 663 -36.33 -15.73 25.83
C ASN A 663 -37.83 -15.84 25.44
N GLY A 664 -38.17 -15.82 24.15
CA GLY A 664 -39.52 -16.08 23.67
C GLY A 664 -39.98 -17.52 23.91
N ILE A 665 -39.08 -18.49 23.67
CA ILE A 665 -39.30 -19.91 23.94
C ILE A 665 -39.48 -20.13 25.43
N VAL A 666 -38.54 -19.66 26.26
CA VAL A 666 -38.63 -19.76 27.73
C VAL A 666 -39.93 -19.20 28.25
N ALA A 667 -40.33 -18.00 27.81
CA ALA A 667 -41.59 -17.41 28.24
C ALA A 667 -42.82 -18.23 27.82
N SER A 668 -42.78 -18.92 26.68
CA SER A 668 -43.86 -19.79 26.21
C SER A 668 -43.96 -21.07 27.05
N VAL A 669 -42.82 -21.66 27.42
CA VAL A 669 -42.78 -22.82 28.34
C VAL A 669 -43.23 -22.42 29.75
N GLU A 670 -42.86 -21.22 30.24
CA GLU A 670 -43.38 -20.68 31.51
C GLU A 670 -44.91 -20.55 31.52
N ARG A 671 -45.50 -20.03 30.43
CA ARG A 671 -46.97 -19.94 30.29
C ARG A 671 -47.64 -21.32 30.26
N LEU A 672 -47.00 -22.29 29.61
CA LEU A 672 -47.48 -23.68 29.55
C LEU A 672 -47.47 -24.33 30.93
N ILE A 673 -46.35 -24.26 31.66
CA ILE A 673 -46.23 -24.80 33.01
C ILE A 673 -47.20 -24.10 33.97
N ASP A 674 -47.35 -22.77 33.92
CA ASP A 674 -48.35 -22.08 34.75
C ASP A 674 -49.76 -22.57 34.46
N THR A 675 -50.12 -22.78 33.18
CA THR A 675 -51.43 -23.31 32.78
C THR A 675 -51.69 -24.70 33.38
N ILE A 676 -50.71 -25.59 33.28
CA ILE A 676 -50.76 -26.95 33.86
C ILE A 676 -50.92 -26.89 35.38
N ASP A 677 -50.22 -25.96 36.04
CA ASP A 677 -50.28 -25.79 37.49
C ASP A 677 -51.53 -25.05 38.00
N GLY A 678 -52.44 -24.69 37.10
CA GLY A 678 -53.75 -24.12 37.40
C GLY A 678 -53.85 -22.61 37.16
N GLY A 679 -52.85 -21.98 36.55
CA GLY A 679 -52.81 -20.55 36.23
C GLY A 679 -52.53 -19.68 37.45
N ARG A 680 -51.65 -20.12 38.36
CA ARG A 680 -51.42 -19.47 39.65
C ARG A 680 -50.65 -18.15 39.51
N LEU A 681 -49.87 -18.02 38.44
CA LEU A 681 -49.12 -16.81 38.08
C LEU A 681 -49.96 -15.87 37.18
N GLY A 682 -51.15 -16.30 36.77
CA GLY A 682 -52.03 -15.51 35.89
C GLY A 682 -51.48 -15.38 34.46
N LEU A 683 -50.59 -16.28 34.05
CA LEU A 683 -50.03 -16.31 32.72
C LEU A 683 -51.01 -17.02 31.77
N SER A 684 -51.33 -16.37 30.64
CA SER A 684 -52.30 -16.89 29.68
C SER A 684 -51.60 -17.46 28.44
N LEU A 685 -51.80 -18.75 28.18
CA LEU A 685 -51.33 -19.41 26.97
C LEU A 685 -52.14 -18.97 25.75
N THR A 686 -51.46 -18.62 24.66
CA THR A 686 -52.02 -18.06 23.43
C THR A 686 -51.70 -18.94 22.23
N VAL A 687 -52.36 -18.71 21.10
CA VAL A 687 -52.05 -19.41 19.84
C VAL A 687 -50.59 -19.18 19.40
N ALA A 688 -50.05 -17.98 19.64
CA ALA A 688 -48.66 -17.67 19.30
C ALA A 688 -47.66 -18.52 20.09
N ASP A 689 -47.98 -18.87 21.32
CA ASP A 689 -47.12 -19.72 22.15
C ASP A 689 -46.97 -21.11 21.57
N TYR A 690 -48.04 -21.71 21.04
CA TYR A 690 -47.97 -23.01 20.38
C TYR A 690 -47.10 -22.96 19.12
N ALA A 691 -47.15 -21.86 18.36
CA ALA A 691 -46.23 -21.65 17.23
C ALA A 691 -44.77 -21.51 17.72
N THR A 692 -44.54 -20.77 18.82
CA THR A 692 -43.23 -20.62 19.50
C THR A 692 -42.76 -21.89 20.23
N LEU A 693 -43.63 -22.87 20.44
CA LEU A 693 -43.29 -24.21 20.92
C LEU A 693 -43.14 -25.24 19.78
N GLY A 694 -43.47 -24.87 18.54
CA GLY A 694 -43.25 -25.70 17.37
C GLY A 694 -44.39 -26.67 17.07
N MET A 695 -45.58 -26.42 17.60
CA MET A 695 -46.74 -27.27 17.36
C MET A 695 -47.19 -27.20 15.91
N THR A 696 -47.53 -28.38 15.38
CA THR A 696 -48.04 -28.55 14.03
C THR A 696 -49.44 -29.17 14.02
N ASP A 697 -50.20 -28.91 12.95
CA ASP A 697 -51.44 -29.62 12.65
C ASP A 697 -51.16 -31.02 12.07
N SER A 698 -52.20 -31.81 11.82
CA SER A 698 -52.08 -33.15 11.27
C SER A 698 -51.48 -33.20 9.85
N ALA A 699 -51.39 -32.07 9.16
CA ALA A 699 -50.73 -31.92 7.87
C ALA A 699 -49.26 -31.46 7.99
N GLY A 700 -48.75 -31.26 9.22
CA GLY A 700 -47.39 -30.82 9.52
C GLY A 700 -47.19 -29.31 9.39
N ASN A 701 -48.26 -28.51 9.27
CA ASN A 701 -48.15 -27.06 9.21
C ASN A 701 -48.12 -26.47 10.63
N VAL A 702 -47.35 -25.39 10.84
CA VAL A 702 -47.33 -24.68 12.12
C VAL A 702 -48.74 -24.20 12.47
N VAL A 703 -49.14 -24.44 13.71
CA VAL A 703 -50.43 -24.01 14.24
C VAL A 703 -50.54 -22.49 14.25
N THR A 704 -51.67 -21.97 13.76
CA THR A 704 -52.02 -20.55 13.74
C THR A 704 -53.46 -20.33 14.21
N ALA A 705 -53.86 -19.07 14.38
CA ALA A 705 -55.24 -18.75 14.76
C ALA A 705 -56.27 -19.14 13.67
N SER A 706 -55.82 -19.38 12.45
CA SER A 706 -56.63 -19.85 11.31
C SER A 706 -56.61 -21.36 11.12
N THR A 707 -55.84 -22.11 11.91
CA THR A 707 -55.80 -23.57 11.81
C THR A 707 -57.18 -24.13 12.17
N ALA A 708 -57.80 -24.85 11.22
CA ALA A 708 -59.12 -25.42 11.40
C ALA A 708 -59.12 -26.39 12.60
N ASN A 709 -60.17 -26.32 13.42
CA ASN A 709 -60.34 -27.17 14.62
C ASN A 709 -59.24 -27.01 15.68
N PHE A 710 -58.36 -26.01 15.59
CA PHE A 710 -57.43 -25.69 16.67
C PHE A 710 -58.15 -24.86 17.75
N ASN A 711 -58.35 -25.47 18.92
CA ASN A 711 -59.07 -24.84 20.02
C ASN A 711 -58.17 -24.74 21.26
N VAL A 712 -57.68 -23.53 21.53
CA VAL A 712 -56.84 -23.23 22.71
C VAL A 712 -57.57 -23.54 24.02
N ALA A 713 -58.87 -23.28 24.11
CA ALA A 713 -59.64 -23.55 25.33
C ALA A 713 -59.72 -25.06 25.60
N ALA A 714 -59.86 -25.87 24.54
CA ALA A 714 -59.84 -27.32 24.64
C ALA A 714 -58.49 -27.84 25.12
N ILE A 715 -57.41 -27.43 24.47
CA ILE A 715 -56.06 -27.82 24.89
C ILE A 715 -55.79 -27.39 26.32
N GLN A 716 -56.16 -26.16 26.72
CA GLN A 716 -56.06 -25.70 28.11
C GLN A 716 -56.89 -26.55 29.08
N SER A 717 -58.06 -27.07 28.67
CA SER A 717 -58.83 -28.03 29.48
C SER A 717 -58.03 -29.30 29.75
N SER A 718 -57.33 -29.84 28.75
CA SER A 718 -56.45 -31.01 28.92
C SER A 718 -55.23 -30.71 29.78
N LEU A 719 -54.55 -29.59 29.52
CA LEU A 719 -53.40 -29.17 30.31
C LEU A 719 -53.72 -29.07 31.81
N ARG A 720 -54.91 -28.56 32.15
CA ARG A 720 -55.38 -28.48 33.56
C ARG A 720 -55.80 -29.82 34.15
N ALA A 721 -56.22 -30.76 33.31
CA ALA A 721 -56.60 -32.12 33.72
C ALA A 721 -55.40 -33.07 33.81
N ALA A 722 -54.28 -32.72 33.16
CA ALA A 722 -53.08 -33.54 33.09
C ALA A 722 -52.49 -33.84 34.49
N PRO A 723 -51.98 -35.06 34.70
CA PRO A 723 -51.21 -35.39 35.89
C PRO A 723 -50.04 -34.42 36.11
N LYS A 724 -49.77 -34.11 37.38
CA LYS A 724 -48.68 -33.18 37.75
C LYS A 724 -47.34 -33.88 37.95
N THR A 725 -47.36 -35.20 38.09
CA THR A 725 -46.21 -36.06 38.42
C THR A 725 -46.38 -37.45 37.81
N GLY A 726 -45.27 -38.14 37.55
CA GLY A 726 -45.25 -39.50 36.97
C GLY A 726 -45.27 -39.49 35.44
N ASP A 727 -45.20 -40.67 34.81
CA ASP A 727 -45.01 -40.88 33.36
C ASP A 727 -46.13 -40.33 32.44
N ALA A 728 -47.18 -39.75 33.03
CA ALA A 728 -48.27 -39.10 32.29
C ALA A 728 -48.31 -37.59 32.53
N ALA A 729 -47.30 -37.03 33.21
CA ALA A 729 -47.13 -35.60 33.36
C ALA A 729 -46.52 -35.03 32.08
N ILE A 730 -47.09 -33.94 31.57
CA ILE A 730 -46.57 -33.26 30.38
C ILE A 730 -45.19 -32.69 30.69
N ASP A 731 -44.14 -33.36 30.27
CA ASP A 731 -42.73 -32.98 30.44
C ASP A 731 -41.93 -33.07 29.14
N THR A 732 -42.58 -33.46 28.04
CA THR A 732 -42.05 -33.37 26.67
C THR A 732 -43.00 -32.62 25.72
N ILE A 733 -42.44 -32.07 24.64
CA ILE A 733 -43.15 -31.43 23.55
C ILE A 733 -43.96 -32.44 22.73
N GLY A 734 -43.53 -33.71 22.71
CA GLY A 734 -44.26 -34.81 22.08
C GLY A 734 -45.61 -35.09 22.75
N GLU A 735 -45.67 -35.04 24.08
CA GLU A 735 -46.93 -35.18 24.82
C GLU A 735 -47.88 -34.01 24.56
N LEU A 736 -47.34 -32.78 24.47
CA LEU A 736 -48.14 -31.61 24.09
C LEU A 736 -48.69 -31.75 22.66
N GLN A 737 -47.87 -32.21 21.72
CA GLN A 737 -48.28 -32.46 20.34
C GLN A 737 -49.37 -33.55 20.27
N ALA A 738 -49.30 -34.58 21.13
CA ALA A 738 -50.33 -35.61 21.22
C ALA A 738 -51.69 -35.04 21.69
N ILE A 739 -51.71 -34.11 22.65
CA ILE A 739 -52.93 -33.39 23.05
C ILE A 739 -53.49 -32.56 21.88
N VAL A 740 -52.62 -31.81 21.19
CA VAL A 740 -53.01 -30.98 20.04
C VAL A 740 -53.64 -31.84 18.94
N SER A 741 -52.97 -32.91 18.52
CA SER A 741 -53.46 -33.82 17.49
C SER A 741 -54.70 -34.61 17.92
N GLY A 742 -54.80 -34.98 19.20
CA GLY A 742 -55.99 -35.63 19.75
C GLY A 742 -57.23 -34.76 19.63
N TYR A 743 -57.14 -33.50 20.05
CA TYR A 743 -58.27 -32.56 19.91
C TYR A 743 -58.58 -32.19 18.46
N GLU A 744 -57.56 -32.07 17.60
CA GLU A 744 -57.79 -31.84 16.18
C GLU A 744 -58.69 -32.93 15.58
N LYS A 745 -58.44 -34.20 15.90
CA LYS A 745 -59.27 -35.34 15.45
C LYS A 745 -60.66 -35.34 16.10
N ILE A 746 -60.75 -35.15 17.41
CA ILE A 746 -62.03 -35.19 18.15
C ILE A 746 -62.97 -34.07 17.67
N LEU A 747 -62.45 -32.85 17.55
CA LEU A 747 -63.24 -31.69 17.12
C LEU A 747 -63.62 -31.77 15.64
N SER A 748 -62.72 -32.29 14.78
CA SER A 748 -63.03 -32.57 13.38
C SER A 748 -64.11 -33.63 13.21
N TYR A 749 -64.15 -34.63 14.09
CA TYR A 749 -65.16 -35.68 14.06
C TYR A 749 -66.53 -35.21 14.56
N ALA A 750 -66.58 -34.19 15.43
CA ALA A 750 -67.80 -33.60 15.98
C ALA A 750 -68.47 -32.61 14.99
N ASP A 751 -69.05 -33.14 13.91
CA ASP A 751 -69.72 -32.40 12.82
C ASP A 751 -71.25 -32.26 13.02
N GLY A 752 -71.79 -32.78 14.11
CA GLY A 752 -73.21 -32.72 14.43
C GLY A 752 -74.08 -33.76 13.72
N PRO A 753 -75.41 -33.72 13.93
CA PRO A 753 -76.33 -34.81 13.57
C PRO A 753 -76.54 -35.03 12.06
N SER A 754 -76.04 -34.13 11.20
CA SER A 754 -76.19 -34.21 9.75
C SER A 754 -75.01 -34.86 9.03
N VAL A 755 -73.91 -35.16 9.73
CA VAL A 755 -72.70 -35.88 9.26
C VAL A 755 -72.18 -35.43 7.89
N THR A 756 -72.21 -34.13 7.60
CA THR A 756 -71.96 -33.59 6.26
C THR A 756 -70.48 -33.57 5.87
N ASN A 757 -69.57 -33.50 6.85
CA ASN A 757 -68.12 -33.34 6.67
C ASN A 757 -67.29 -34.23 7.62
N GLN A 758 -67.90 -35.22 8.25
CA GLN A 758 -67.23 -36.08 9.23
C GLN A 758 -66.13 -36.94 8.57
N PRO A 759 -64.91 -37.01 9.15
CA PRO A 759 -63.85 -37.90 8.67
C PRO A 759 -64.28 -39.37 8.60
N ALA A 760 -63.80 -40.09 7.59
CA ALA A 760 -64.17 -41.50 7.35
C ALA A 760 -63.69 -42.47 8.46
N ALA A 761 -62.63 -42.10 9.18
CA ALA A 761 -62.15 -42.82 10.35
C ALA A 761 -62.37 -41.96 11.60
N GLY A 762 -63.03 -42.51 12.62
CA GLY A 762 -63.22 -41.83 13.89
C GLY A 762 -61.97 -41.82 14.77
N PRO A 763 -61.94 -40.94 15.79
CA PRO A 763 -60.87 -40.93 16.79
C PRO A 763 -60.64 -42.31 17.41
N GLN A 764 -59.39 -42.66 17.62
CA GLN A 764 -59.01 -43.89 18.29
C GLN A 764 -59.02 -43.68 19.81
N ALA A 765 -59.04 -44.76 20.59
CA ALA A 765 -58.95 -44.68 22.06
C ALA A 765 -57.72 -43.87 22.51
N SER A 766 -56.59 -44.01 21.82
CA SER A 766 -55.37 -43.24 22.07
C SER A 766 -55.53 -41.73 21.87
N ASP A 767 -56.41 -41.27 20.97
CA ASP A 767 -56.64 -39.85 20.73
C ASP A 767 -57.36 -39.20 21.92
N TYR A 768 -58.35 -39.89 22.50
CA TYR A 768 -59.03 -39.45 23.72
C TYR A 768 -58.12 -39.51 24.96
N VAL A 769 -57.33 -40.58 25.10
CA VAL A 769 -56.37 -40.70 26.21
C VAL A 769 -55.31 -39.61 26.14
N SER A 770 -54.84 -39.27 24.93
CA SER A 770 -53.86 -38.18 24.74
C SER A 770 -54.39 -36.83 25.22
N VAL A 771 -55.68 -36.54 25.07
CA VAL A 771 -56.31 -35.32 25.62
C VAL A 771 -56.67 -35.45 27.10
N CYS A 772 -56.12 -36.44 27.81
CA CYS A 772 -56.38 -36.70 29.23
C CYS A 772 -57.84 -37.05 29.56
N ALA A 773 -58.62 -37.54 28.59
CA ALA A 773 -59.97 -38.02 28.84
C ALA A 773 -59.95 -39.43 29.44
N ASP A 774 -60.77 -39.64 30.48
CA ASP A 774 -61.09 -40.94 31.04
C ASP A 774 -62.27 -41.52 30.27
N ILE A 775 -61.95 -42.39 29.31
CA ILE A 775 -62.94 -43.03 28.45
C ILE A 775 -63.32 -44.44 28.91
N GLY A 776 -62.95 -44.84 30.13
CA GLY A 776 -63.42 -46.06 30.77
C GLY A 776 -63.25 -47.33 29.91
N LEU A 777 -64.34 -48.03 29.60
CA LEU A 777 -64.31 -49.28 28.83
C LEU A 777 -63.78 -49.08 27.40
N ALA A 778 -63.95 -47.88 26.84
CA ALA A 778 -63.44 -47.56 25.51
C ALA A 778 -61.90 -47.38 25.49
N ALA A 779 -61.24 -47.20 26.64
CA ALA A 779 -59.78 -47.11 26.73
C ALA A 779 -59.09 -48.46 26.48
N THR A 780 -59.75 -49.57 26.81
CA THR A 780 -59.14 -50.91 26.86
C THR A 780 -59.12 -51.60 25.50
N GLY A 781 -58.38 -51.06 24.54
CA GLY A 781 -57.90 -51.85 23.40
C GLY A 781 -56.86 -52.87 23.88
N ALA A 782 -57.28 -54.12 24.09
CA ALA A 782 -56.44 -55.27 24.46
C ALA A 782 -55.57 -55.12 25.73
N LEU A 783 -56.10 -55.55 26.88
CA LEU A 783 -55.36 -56.31 27.92
C LEU A 783 -56.33 -56.75 29.04
N GLY A 784 -56.92 -57.94 28.88
CA GLY A 784 -57.48 -58.73 29.99
C GLY A 784 -59.01 -58.83 30.14
N LYS A 785 -59.81 -58.15 29.31
CA LYS A 785 -61.28 -58.33 29.18
C LYS A 785 -61.69 -58.20 27.70
N ASP A 786 -62.86 -58.73 27.33
CA ASP A 786 -63.31 -58.95 25.93
C ASP A 786 -63.05 -57.76 25.00
N ALA A 787 -62.08 -57.89 24.09
CA ALA A 787 -61.68 -56.85 23.14
C ALA A 787 -62.84 -56.36 22.27
N THR A 788 -63.83 -57.23 22.03
CA THR A 788 -65.05 -56.91 21.27
C THR A 788 -65.90 -55.85 21.98
N LEU A 789 -65.95 -55.88 23.31
CA LEU A 789 -66.75 -54.93 24.10
C LEU A 789 -66.13 -53.53 24.09
N ALA A 790 -64.81 -53.44 24.18
CA ALA A 790 -64.09 -52.17 24.12
C ALA A 790 -64.19 -51.50 22.73
N ASP A 791 -64.06 -52.28 21.66
CA ASP A 791 -64.22 -51.78 20.28
C ASP A 791 -65.64 -51.24 20.04
N ASN A 792 -66.64 -51.94 20.57
CA ASN A 792 -68.04 -51.54 20.50
C ASN A 792 -68.34 -50.30 21.38
N ALA A 793 -67.71 -50.19 22.55
CA ALA A 793 -67.76 -49.00 23.40
C ALA A 793 -67.16 -47.78 22.67
N LEU A 794 -65.98 -47.94 22.07
CA LEU A 794 -65.34 -46.89 21.29
C LEU A 794 -66.19 -46.48 20.07
N ARG A 795 -66.87 -47.44 19.41
CA ARG A 795 -67.79 -47.14 18.31
C ARG A 795 -68.96 -46.27 18.76
N LEU A 796 -69.60 -46.62 19.88
CA LEU A 796 -70.71 -45.83 20.43
C LEU A 796 -70.25 -44.45 20.93
N LEU A 797 -69.07 -44.38 21.56
CA LEU A 797 -68.44 -43.12 21.97
C LEU A 797 -68.21 -42.21 20.77
N ASN A 798 -67.61 -42.74 19.70
CA ASN A 798 -67.39 -42.00 18.47
C ASN A 798 -68.71 -41.52 17.87
N GLU A 799 -69.72 -42.37 17.69
CA GLU A 799 -71.01 -41.90 17.16
C GLU A 799 -71.64 -40.79 18.03
N SER A 800 -71.51 -40.89 19.36
CA SER A 800 -71.99 -39.87 20.30
C SER A 800 -71.24 -38.55 20.17
N VAL A 801 -69.91 -38.60 19.98
CA VAL A 801 -69.07 -37.43 19.70
C VAL A 801 -69.42 -36.83 18.34
N GLY A 802 -69.58 -37.66 17.31
CA GLY A 802 -69.93 -37.23 15.96
C GLY A 802 -71.30 -36.57 15.85
N TYR A 803 -72.25 -36.97 16.71
CA TYR A 803 -73.57 -36.34 16.80
C TYR A 803 -73.53 -34.92 17.36
N ARG A 804 -72.41 -34.49 17.98
CA ARG A 804 -72.25 -33.17 18.60
C ARG A 804 -71.48 -32.23 17.69
N PHE A 805 -71.68 -30.93 17.88
CA PHE A 805 -70.76 -29.92 17.35
C PHE A 805 -69.53 -29.82 18.25
N ALA A 806 -68.42 -29.32 17.71
CA ALA A 806 -67.15 -29.13 18.41
C ALA A 806 -67.28 -28.54 19.84
N ALA A 807 -68.14 -27.55 20.04
CA ALA A 807 -68.37 -26.90 21.35
C ALA A 807 -69.04 -27.79 22.42
N GLY A 808 -69.45 -29.02 22.08
CA GLY A 808 -69.99 -29.99 23.03
C GLY A 808 -69.01 -31.10 23.41
N VAL A 809 -67.77 -31.02 22.92
CA VAL A 809 -66.68 -31.96 23.18
C VAL A 809 -65.32 -31.24 23.32
N ASP A 810 -65.35 -29.92 23.58
CA ASP A 810 -64.15 -29.08 23.67
C ASP A 810 -63.62 -28.94 25.10
N THR A 811 -64.13 -29.74 26.04
CA THR A 811 -63.55 -29.92 27.37
C THR A 811 -63.38 -31.40 27.72
N VAL A 812 -62.35 -31.70 28.52
CA VAL A 812 -62.12 -33.07 29.04
C VAL A 812 -63.34 -33.57 29.82
N LYS A 813 -64.02 -32.66 30.53
CA LYS A 813 -65.22 -32.99 31.29
C LYS A 813 -66.35 -33.49 30.39
N GLU A 814 -66.62 -32.82 29.27
CA GLU A 814 -67.68 -33.23 28.35
C GLU A 814 -67.41 -34.60 27.75
N ILE A 815 -66.17 -34.85 27.32
CA ILE A 815 -65.77 -36.16 26.78
C ILE A 815 -65.94 -37.25 27.84
N ASN A 816 -65.49 -37.01 29.08
CA ASN A 816 -65.63 -37.97 30.19
C ASN A 816 -67.09 -38.25 30.53
N ASP A 817 -67.96 -37.23 30.48
CA ASP A 817 -69.38 -37.40 30.76
C ASP A 817 -70.06 -38.26 29.68
N ILE A 818 -69.72 -38.07 28.39
CA ILE A 818 -70.19 -38.93 27.29
C ILE A 818 -69.68 -40.36 27.47
N ALA A 819 -68.39 -40.53 27.75
CA ALA A 819 -67.79 -41.85 27.93
C ALA A 819 -68.41 -42.62 29.11
N LYS A 820 -68.71 -41.93 30.22
CA LYS A 820 -69.46 -42.55 31.34
C LYS A 820 -70.85 -43.04 30.94
N ALA A 821 -71.56 -42.29 30.11
CA ALA A 821 -72.85 -42.73 29.59
C ALA A 821 -72.71 -43.98 28.68
N VAL A 822 -71.66 -44.02 27.85
CA VAL A 822 -71.29 -45.20 27.04
C VAL A 822 -70.98 -46.39 27.94
N ASP A 823 -70.17 -46.21 28.98
CA ASP A 823 -69.83 -47.24 29.94
C ASP A 823 -71.08 -47.82 30.62
N HIS A 824 -72.03 -46.98 31.01
CA HIS A 824 -73.29 -47.44 31.60
C HIS A 824 -74.11 -48.31 30.63
N VAL A 825 -74.11 -48.00 29.32
CA VAL A 825 -74.78 -48.81 28.29
C VAL A 825 -74.05 -50.14 28.08
N MET A 826 -72.71 -50.09 27.96
CA MET A 826 -71.89 -51.26 27.67
C MET A 826 -71.81 -52.22 28.87
N ALA A 827 -71.73 -51.69 30.08
CA ALA A 827 -71.81 -52.47 31.31
C ALA A 827 -73.16 -53.18 31.46
N LEU A 828 -74.25 -52.52 31.06
CA LEU A 828 -75.59 -53.11 31.06
C LEU A 828 -75.73 -54.24 30.03
N ALA A 829 -75.20 -54.05 28.82
CA ALA A 829 -75.19 -55.08 27.78
C ALA A 829 -74.31 -56.29 28.13
N ALA A 830 -73.28 -56.10 28.97
CA ALA A 830 -72.38 -57.16 29.42
C ALA A 830 -72.93 -58.00 30.60
N LEU A 831 -74.08 -57.66 31.17
CA LEU A 831 -74.66 -58.38 32.31
C LEU A 831 -75.18 -59.77 31.90
N THR A 832 -74.99 -60.76 32.77
CA THR A 832 -75.57 -62.10 32.63
C THR A 832 -76.84 -62.31 33.47
N ASN A 833 -77.09 -61.43 34.45
CA ASN A 833 -78.32 -61.34 35.24
C ASN A 833 -78.48 -59.88 35.74
N LEU A 834 -79.71 -59.38 35.81
CA LEU A 834 -80.08 -58.04 36.27
C LEU A 834 -80.08 -57.91 37.80
N ASP A 835 -79.98 -59.02 38.55
CA ASP A 835 -79.99 -59.00 40.02
C ASP A 835 -78.81 -58.19 40.60
N GLY A 836 -79.14 -57.02 41.16
CA GLY A 836 -78.17 -56.15 41.85
C GLY A 836 -77.59 -55.01 41.01
N TYR A 837 -77.98 -54.84 39.73
CA TYR A 837 -77.59 -53.66 38.95
C TYR A 837 -78.34 -52.41 39.45
N THR A 838 -77.64 -51.53 40.18
CA THR A 838 -78.16 -50.22 40.54
C THR A 838 -78.33 -49.35 39.29
N ARG A 839 -79.49 -48.73 39.10
CA ARG A 839 -79.85 -47.88 37.94
C ARG A 839 -78.82 -46.76 37.75
N GLN A 840 -77.86 -46.94 36.85
CA GLN A 840 -76.84 -45.95 36.52
C GLN A 840 -77.14 -45.18 35.21
N LEU A 841 -77.91 -45.77 34.30
CA LEU A 841 -78.29 -45.14 33.03
C LEU A 841 -79.58 -44.32 33.19
N THR A 842 -79.58 -43.04 32.80
CA THR A 842 -80.72 -42.13 32.92
C THR A 842 -81.17 -41.60 31.55
N GLY A 843 -82.36 -41.00 31.48
CA GLY A 843 -82.79 -40.29 30.27
C GLY A 843 -81.89 -39.10 29.90
N ALA A 844 -81.18 -38.52 30.87
CA ALA A 844 -80.17 -37.50 30.62
C ALA A 844 -78.92 -38.09 29.95
N ASP A 845 -78.48 -39.28 30.38
CA ASP A 845 -77.36 -39.99 29.75
C ASP A 845 -77.69 -40.39 28.31
N LEU A 846 -78.91 -40.87 28.04
CA LEU A 846 -79.32 -41.19 26.66
C LEU A 846 -79.34 -39.96 25.74
N ARG A 847 -79.78 -38.81 26.25
CA ARG A 847 -79.68 -37.53 25.51
C ARG A 847 -78.23 -37.07 25.37
N LEU A 848 -77.39 -37.35 26.37
CA LEU A 848 -75.95 -37.08 26.30
C LEU A 848 -75.28 -37.93 25.21
N LEU A 849 -75.75 -39.15 24.95
CA LEU A 849 -75.32 -39.97 23.82
C LEU A 849 -75.86 -39.48 22.46
N GLY A 850 -76.91 -38.65 22.45
CA GLY A 850 -77.52 -38.12 21.21
C GLY A 850 -78.84 -38.79 20.81
N LEU A 851 -79.46 -39.57 21.70
CA LEU A 851 -80.77 -40.17 21.43
C LEU A 851 -81.88 -39.12 21.52
N SER A 852 -82.88 -39.28 20.65
CA SER A 852 -84.13 -38.53 20.67
C SER A 852 -85.07 -39.09 21.74
N VAL A 853 -84.87 -38.67 22.98
CA VAL A 853 -85.66 -39.07 24.16
C VAL A 853 -86.66 -37.97 24.52
N SER A 854 -87.97 -38.27 24.41
CA SER A 854 -89.05 -37.32 24.72
C SER A 854 -88.95 -36.76 26.14
N THR A 855 -89.22 -35.46 26.31
CA THR A 855 -89.32 -34.82 27.64
C THR A 855 -90.47 -35.35 28.47
N ASP A 856 -91.51 -35.86 27.81
CA ASP A 856 -92.74 -36.33 28.44
C ASP A 856 -92.59 -37.76 29.02
N GLU A 857 -91.50 -38.45 28.69
CA GLU A 857 -91.20 -39.84 29.12
C GLU A 857 -90.10 -39.93 30.18
N LEU A 858 -89.65 -38.79 30.72
CA LEU A 858 -88.92 -38.71 32.00
C LEU A 858 -89.83 -39.13 33.16
N GLY A 859 -90.20 -40.41 33.26
CA GLY A 859 -90.93 -40.87 34.43
C GLY A 859 -91.69 -42.18 34.35
N LYS A 860 -91.85 -42.84 33.20
CA LYS A 860 -92.49 -44.16 33.19
C LYS A 860 -91.45 -45.23 33.50
N LYS A 861 -91.31 -45.54 34.79
CA LYS A 861 -90.41 -46.55 35.35
C LYS A 861 -90.40 -47.86 34.56
N GLU A 862 -91.56 -48.27 34.06
CA GLU A 862 -91.79 -49.51 33.29
C GLU A 862 -91.14 -49.48 31.90
N GLN A 863 -91.16 -48.35 31.18
CA GLN A 863 -90.57 -48.23 29.84
C GLN A 863 -89.03 -48.22 29.90
N PHE A 864 -88.44 -47.54 30.89
CA PHE A 864 -86.99 -47.61 31.12
C PHE A 864 -86.54 -48.98 31.61
N GLU A 865 -87.35 -49.66 32.44
CA GLU A 865 -87.11 -51.07 32.81
C GLU A 865 -87.14 -51.99 31.57
N ALA A 866 -88.12 -51.81 30.69
CA ALA A 866 -88.23 -52.57 29.44
C ALA A 866 -87.06 -52.30 28.50
N PHE A 867 -86.62 -51.05 28.39
CA PHE A 867 -85.43 -50.66 27.64
C PHE A 867 -84.17 -51.34 28.20
N TRP A 868 -83.90 -51.20 29.50
CA TRP A 868 -82.68 -51.79 30.09
C TRP A 868 -82.69 -53.31 30.06
N THR A 869 -83.85 -53.93 30.26
CA THR A 869 -84.01 -55.38 30.13
C THR A 869 -83.71 -55.83 28.70
N SER A 870 -84.14 -55.06 27.70
CA SER A 870 -83.86 -55.37 26.30
C SER A 870 -82.38 -55.24 25.96
N VAL A 871 -81.70 -54.22 26.49
CA VAL A 871 -80.25 -54.05 26.34
C VAL A 871 -79.48 -55.16 27.07
N ALA A 872 -79.89 -55.55 28.28
CA ALA A 872 -79.24 -56.63 29.04
C ALA A 872 -79.44 -58.03 28.42
N ASN A 873 -80.43 -58.21 27.54
CA ASN A 873 -80.65 -59.45 26.80
C ASN A 873 -79.84 -59.54 25.50
N THR A 874 -79.07 -58.50 25.16
CA THR A 874 -78.18 -58.52 23.99
C THR A 874 -76.96 -59.40 24.21
N ALA A 875 -76.19 -59.66 23.16
CA ALA A 875 -74.90 -60.32 23.33
C ALA A 875 -73.97 -59.51 24.23
N ASN A 876 -73.28 -60.18 25.17
CA ASN A 876 -72.36 -59.56 26.13
C ASN A 876 -71.16 -58.81 25.50
N THR A 877 -71.01 -58.91 24.18
CA THR A 877 -70.03 -58.15 23.39
C THR A 877 -70.46 -56.70 23.15
N GLY A 878 -71.71 -56.33 23.45
CA GLY A 878 -72.25 -54.98 23.22
C GLY A 878 -72.54 -54.64 21.75
N TYR A 879 -72.37 -55.59 20.82
CA TYR A 879 -72.46 -55.34 19.37
C TYR A 879 -73.82 -54.78 18.91
N GLU A 880 -74.90 -55.19 19.58
CA GLU A 880 -76.28 -54.79 19.25
C GLU A 880 -76.65 -53.41 19.78
N VAL A 881 -75.80 -52.78 20.59
CA VAL A 881 -76.01 -51.42 21.15
C VAL A 881 -74.85 -50.48 20.85
N ALA A 882 -73.99 -50.86 19.92
CA ALA A 882 -72.75 -50.15 19.63
C ALA A 882 -72.90 -49.05 18.56
N SER A 883 -74.14 -48.68 18.21
CA SER A 883 -74.45 -47.49 17.41
C SER A 883 -75.67 -46.76 17.97
N LEU A 884 -75.76 -45.46 17.73
CA LEU A 884 -76.90 -44.62 18.13
C LEU A 884 -78.20 -45.09 17.48
N SER A 885 -78.14 -45.56 16.22
CA SER A 885 -79.31 -46.08 15.51
C SER A 885 -79.83 -47.38 16.14
N GLN A 886 -78.92 -48.28 16.50
CA GLN A 886 -79.25 -49.50 17.24
C GLN A 886 -79.87 -49.16 18.60
N LEU A 887 -79.21 -48.30 19.38
CA LEU A 887 -79.67 -47.92 20.72
C LEU A 887 -81.02 -47.18 20.67
N GLN A 888 -81.24 -46.32 19.67
CA GLN A 888 -82.51 -45.64 19.44
C GLN A 888 -83.63 -46.63 19.08
N ALA A 889 -83.33 -47.71 18.34
CA ALA A 889 -84.32 -48.75 18.03
C ALA A 889 -84.76 -49.50 19.30
N PHE A 890 -83.81 -49.83 20.20
CA PHE A 890 -84.13 -50.39 21.51
C PHE A 890 -84.99 -49.45 22.36
N TYR A 891 -84.66 -48.14 22.35
CA TYR A 891 -85.46 -47.13 23.06
C TYR A 891 -86.88 -47.07 22.49
N ASN A 892 -87.04 -46.94 21.16
CA ASN A 892 -88.34 -46.86 20.51
C ASN A 892 -89.20 -48.11 20.75
N ALA A 893 -88.59 -49.31 20.73
CA ALA A 893 -89.28 -50.57 21.02
C ALA A 893 -89.83 -50.59 22.46
N SER A 894 -89.09 -50.04 23.42
CA SER A 894 -89.52 -49.96 24.82
C SER A 894 -90.74 -49.05 25.04
N LEU A 895 -91.04 -48.14 24.11
CA LEU A 895 -92.21 -47.24 24.19
C LEU A 895 -93.51 -47.92 23.78
N THR A 896 -93.41 -49.08 23.11
CA THR A 896 -94.55 -49.85 22.61
C THR A 896 -95.00 -50.97 23.57
N ILE A 897 -94.27 -51.14 24.67
CA ILE A 897 -94.57 -51.99 25.83
C ILE A 897 -95.33 -51.15 26.86
#